data_AF-A0A972VJS4-F1
#
_entry.id   AF-A0A972VJS4-F1
#
_cell.length_a   1.000
_cell.length_b   1.000
_cell.length_c   1.000
_cell.angle_alpha   90.00
_cell.angle_beta   90.00
_cell.angle_gamma   90.00
#
_symmetry.space_group_name_H-M   'P 1'
#
loop_
_entity.id
_entity.type
_entity.pdbx_description
1 polymer ?
#
loop_
_entity_poly.entity_id
_entity_poly.type
_entity_poly.pdbx_seq_one_letter_code
_entity_poly.pdbx_strand_id
1 'polypeptide(L)'
;MPLKLSHTTHYAMVILLTLFACEESVEQTDDAIKLTNTLSETSIGNGSEGDISSYFYNFNDNIYAEFYLYDNTNINLDYHQFLELYGREPNKLIFKNFPEYLAKINPSDYFYTQRTSIDTLPETETILEDTLEILSSAYTNVQVLEWDSNVTLDEQRYETRVSDTQQHSIFMPYLDSLISISYEAVVDTPLISEGVMFVDQSEWVDTSYFYSTSQIPFTHVFEYERSQLNNELLMYRINTDCNDNGRWDNAGYVDNGNGVWDPAEAYFENNGQFGYQVDEPFEDRNCNGVRDTAETYFDYGLDGLPNSLDTLEGNGRYDIGEPFIEFEENAPTTTTIPERYTDIDEDGEADPNELFVLSPKPNVILISWEDLNNPRVLAHIEPGDSLVDHWGNIHSNIIEIVTIQDEQNRFTDDLDSTVTLYTNKVIEHLPSNNGGDYFITKTEWSDSYNNRYYDYLLFKENEHIYQLVHPTYFVPEGFVTNFWVSNDIVDEVLYYTVNGRLRDGEIIEEDYYDTTSVAIYKMEKRFTVETDAITVPARRVKYSETDSSIICLANENLMVADPSECPAVDTTLYDCFKITRTTTMTLVGNAVEFGIRGITWLSRDMGIVQDELYIRWTEEFGEDEEIWYGVSKWELGEFTSFAGNRLGRFLSNKHYKKLNELGNISEMENDPYLINHVYGFQRVELPE
;
A
#
# COMPACT_ATOMS: atom_id res chain seq x y z
N MET A 1 56.36 40.96 13.64
CA MET A 1 57.10 42.06 12.97
C MET A 1 57.84 41.45 11.80
N PRO A 2 57.62 41.88 10.54
CA PRO A 2 56.46 42.62 9.99
C PRO A 2 55.19 41.72 9.99
N LEU A 3 54.08 41.90 9.24
CA LEU A 3 53.36 43.12 8.78
C LEU A 3 53.28 43.44 7.24
N LYS A 4 52.25 42.90 6.54
CA LYS A 4 51.40 43.48 5.44
C LYS A 4 50.29 42.44 5.10
N LEU A 5 48.97 42.74 5.08
CA LEU A 5 48.13 43.56 4.18
C LEU A 5 47.96 42.98 2.75
N SER A 6 46.77 42.96 2.10
CA SER A 6 45.34 43.14 2.51
C SER A 6 44.37 42.92 1.32
N HIS A 7 43.04 42.78 1.57
CA HIS A 7 41.91 42.81 0.61
C HIS A 7 41.75 41.58 -0.33
N THR A 8 40.60 40.87 -0.48
CA THR A 8 39.19 41.20 -0.90
C THR A 8 39.06 41.59 -2.39
N THR A 9 38.17 41.04 -3.24
CA THR A 9 37.03 40.10 -3.05
C THR A 9 36.50 39.58 -4.40
N HIS A 10 35.96 38.33 -4.43
CA HIS A 10 35.03 37.77 -5.46
C HIS A 10 35.61 37.63 -6.89
N TYR A 11 35.17 36.75 -7.80
CA TYR A 11 34.19 35.64 -7.88
C TYR A 11 34.71 34.66 -8.97
N ALA A 12 34.29 33.40 -9.15
CA ALA A 12 33.48 32.44 -8.38
C ALA A 12 33.70 31.03 -8.99
N MET A 13 33.25 29.94 -8.35
CA MET A 13 33.18 28.60 -8.97
C MET A 13 32.03 27.79 -8.35
N VAL A 14 31.25 27.10 -9.17
CA VAL A 14 30.14 26.23 -8.71
C VAL A 14 30.70 24.82 -8.46
N ILE A 15 30.44 24.27 -7.28
CA ILE A 15 30.70 22.86 -6.97
C ILE A 15 29.35 22.20 -6.69
N LEU A 16 28.91 21.34 -7.61
CA LEU A 16 27.74 20.50 -7.45
C LEU A 16 28.14 19.31 -6.57
N LEU A 17 27.93 19.44 -5.25
CA LEU A 17 28.23 18.39 -4.29
C LEU A 17 27.09 17.36 -4.26
N THR A 18 27.28 16.25 -4.97
CA THR A 18 26.42 15.07 -4.88
C THR A 18 26.59 14.42 -3.51
N LEU A 19 25.61 14.65 -2.62
CA LEU A 19 25.54 13.95 -1.34
C LEU A 19 25.10 12.51 -1.58
N PHE A 20 26.05 11.57 -1.50
CA PHE A 20 25.71 10.18 -1.19
C PHE A 20 25.13 10.14 0.23
N ALA A 21 23.81 10.03 0.33
CA ALA A 21 23.17 9.63 1.56
C ALA A 21 23.53 8.16 1.81
N CYS A 22 24.46 7.92 2.74
CA CYS A 22 24.66 6.60 3.29
C CYS A 22 23.51 6.37 4.29
N GLU A 23 22.54 5.54 3.92
CA GLU A 23 21.43 5.19 4.79
C GLU A 23 21.97 4.37 5.97
N GLU A 24 22.05 5.01 7.13
CA GLU A 24 22.49 4.36 8.36
C GLU A 24 21.40 3.37 8.78
N SER A 25 21.73 2.08 8.72
CA SER A 25 20.77 1.00 9.00
C SER A 25 20.31 1.08 10.45
N VAL A 26 19.11 1.63 10.67
CA VAL A 26 18.46 1.67 11.97
C VAL A 26 18.32 0.24 12.48
N GLU A 27 19.01 -0.09 13.58
CA GLU A 27 18.77 -1.35 14.28
C GLU A 27 17.35 -1.31 14.85
N GLN A 28 16.42 -1.96 14.15
CA GLN A 28 15.04 -2.09 14.58
C GLN A 28 14.99 -3.01 15.81
N THR A 29 14.99 -2.40 16.98
CA THR A 29 14.88 -3.11 18.26
C THR A 29 13.46 -3.64 18.42
N ASP A 30 13.29 -4.96 18.28
CA ASP A 30 12.08 -5.71 18.67
C ASP A 30 11.88 -5.70 20.21
N ASP A 31 11.68 -4.51 20.79
CA ASP A 31 11.08 -4.34 22.11
C ASP A 31 9.57 -4.63 21.99
N ALA A 32 9.23 -5.91 21.89
CA ALA A 32 7.86 -6.38 21.83
C ALA A 32 7.06 -5.87 23.04
N ILE A 33 6.05 -5.02 22.78
CA ILE A 33 5.25 -4.36 23.80
C ILE A 33 4.59 -5.42 24.69
N LYS A 34 5.01 -5.47 25.95
CA LYS A 34 4.58 -6.52 26.87
C LYS A 34 3.24 -6.12 27.53
N LEU A 35 2.14 -6.49 26.88
CA LEU A 35 0.77 -6.35 27.38
C LEU A 35 0.61 -6.87 28.82
N THR A 36 -0.19 -6.17 29.62
CA THR A 36 -0.57 -6.53 30.98
C THR A 36 -1.94 -7.22 31.01
N ASN A 37 -2.05 -8.38 31.64
CA ASN A 37 -3.34 -9.03 31.92
C ASN A 37 -3.35 -9.62 33.33
N THR A 38 -4.33 -9.22 34.14
CA THR A 38 -4.44 -9.59 35.57
C THR A 38 -5.56 -10.57 35.90
N LEU A 39 -6.33 -11.04 34.90
CA LEU A 39 -7.48 -11.93 35.11
C LEU A 39 -7.11 -13.25 35.84
N SER A 40 -5.89 -13.74 35.61
CA SER A 40 -5.37 -14.96 36.26
C SER A 40 -4.74 -14.74 37.65
N GLU A 41 -4.49 -13.49 38.04
CA GLU A 41 -3.86 -13.16 39.32
C GLU A 41 -4.83 -13.30 40.50
N THR A 42 -4.30 -13.70 41.65
CA THR A 42 -5.13 -14.02 42.84
C THR A 42 -5.26 -12.89 43.85
N SER A 43 -4.47 -11.82 43.72
CA SER A 43 -4.51 -10.63 44.56
C SER A 43 -3.91 -9.45 43.79
N ILE A 44 -4.68 -8.38 43.63
CA ILE A 44 -4.36 -7.18 42.85
C ILE A 44 -4.85 -5.91 43.57
N GLY A 45 -4.32 -4.76 43.15
CA GLY A 45 -4.67 -3.44 43.69
C GLY A 45 -4.55 -3.35 45.21
N ASN A 46 -5.53 -2.69 45.82
CA ASN A 46 -5.73 -2.59 47.26
C ASN A 46 -6.45 -3.80 47.88
N GLY A 47 -6.89 -4.76 47.05
CA GLY A 47 -7.59 -5.98 47.48
C GLY A 47 -9.11 -5.85 47.67
N SER A 48 -9.70 -4.72 47.28
CA SER A 48 -11.17 -4.55 47.26
C SER A 48 -11.80 -5.29 46.08
N GLU A 49 -12.92 -5.96 46.33
CA GLU A 49 -13.69 -6.71 45.35
C GLU A 49 -15.20 -6.49 45.54
N GLY A 50 -15.96 -6.50 44.44
CA GLY A 50 -17.41 -6.31 44.44
C GLY A 50 -18.11 -7.22 43.43
N ASP A 51 -19.20 -7.85 43.85
CA ASP A 51 -20.03 -8.69 43.00
C ASP A 51 -20.77 -7.84 41.96
N ILE A 52 -20.60 -8.13 40.66
CA ILE A 52 -21.12 -7.29 39.56
C ILE A 52 -22.64 -7.08 39.66
N SER A 53 -23.38 -8.07 40.17
CA SER A 53 -24.84 -7.99 40.38
C SER A 53 -25.26 -6.97 41.46
N SER A 54 -24.30 -6.46 42.25
CA SER A 54 -24.51 -5.39 43.24
C SER A 54 -24.15 -3.99 42.73
N TYR A 55 -23.38 -3.87 41.65
CA TYR A 55 -22.87 -2.58 41.12
C TYR A 55 -23.36 -2.27 39.70
N PHE A 56 -23.91 -3.25 38.98
CA PHE A 56 -24.44 -3.08 37.62
C PHE A 56 -25.92 -3.49 37.52
N TYR A 57 -26.53 -3.22 36.38
CA TYR A 57 -27.96 -3.35 36.15
C TYR A 57 -28.44 -4.80 35.96
N ASN A 58 -29.29 -5.30 36.87
CA ASN A 58 -30.02 -6.55 36.66
C ASN A 58 -31.11 -6.38 35.59
N PHE A 59 -30.79 -6.74 34.34
CA PHE A 59 -31.70 -6.56 33.20
C PHE A 59 -32.98 -7.41 33.23
N ASN A 60 -33.23 -8.23 34.26
CA ASN A 60 -34.50 -8.94 34.46
C ASN A 60 -35.56 -8.10 35.22
N ASP A 61 -35.13 -7.06 35.92
CA ASP A 61 -35.99 -6.11 36.62
C ASP A 61 -36.36 -4.95 35.69
N ASN A 62 -37.39 -4.16 36.04
CA ASN A 62 -37.74 -2.97 35.27
C ASN A 62 -36.89 -1.79 35.77
N ILE A 63 -36.07 -1.21 34.90
CA ILE A 63 -35.09 -0.17 35.19
C ILE A 63 -35.53 1.15 34.55
N TYR A 64 -35.48 2.23 35.33
CA TYR A 64 -35.57 3.60 34.87
C TYR A 64 -34.48 4.41 35.59
N ALA A 65 -33.56 4.98 34.82
CA ALA A 65 -32.57 5.93 35.31
C ALA A 65 -32.65 7.23 34.50
N GLU A 66 -32.60 8.37 35.20
CA GLU A 66 -32.56 9.72 34.63
C GLU A 66 -31.20 10.33 34.95
N PHE A 67 -30.48 10.70 33.90
CA PHE A 67 -29.16 11.34 33.93
C PHE A 67 -29.25 12.79 33.46
N TYR A 68 -28.44 13.65 34.06
CA TYR A 68 -28.10 14.96 33.53
C TYR A 68 -26.98 14.81 32.48
N LEU A 69 -27.24 15.32 31.28
CA LEU A 69 -26.38 15.22 30.11
C LEU A 69 -25.62 16.53 29.89
N TYR A 70 -24.29 16.44 29.85
CA TYR A 70 -23.37 17.53 29.56
C TYR A 70 -22.74 17.31 28.18
N ASP A 71 -22.74 18.37 27.36
CA ASP A 71 -22.00 18.44 26.10
C ASP A 71 -20.50 18.72 26.30
N ASN A 72 -19.73 18.65 25.21
CA ASN A 72 -18.29 18.94 25.16
C ASN A 72 -17.89 20.30 25.77
N THR A 73 -18.74 21.33 25.68
CA THR A 73 -18.44 22.66 26.25
C THR A 73 -18.62 22.70 27.77
N ASN A 74 -19.45 21.80 28.32
CA ASN A 74 -19.86 21.77 29.72
C ASN A 74 -19.33 20.56 30.51
N ILE A 75 -18.68 19.59 29.85
CA ILE A 75 -18.25 18.30 30.44
C ILE A 75 -17.44 18.45 31.74
N ASN A 76 -16.65 19.53 31.86
CA ASN A 76 -15.78 19.81 33.01
C ASN A 76 -16.51 20.45 34.22
N LEU A 77 -17.80 20.74 34.12
CA LEU A 77 -18.63 21.29 35.20
C LEU A 77 -19.35 20.16 35.93
N ASP A 78 -19.40 20.20 37.26
CA ASP A 78 -20.37 19.40 38.03
C ASP A 78 -21.77 20.04 38.00
N TYR A 79 -22.79 19.27 38.43
CA TYR A 79 -24.18 19.73 38.48
C TYR A 79 -24.37 21.06 39.23
N HIS A 80 -23.70 21.26 40.37
CA HIS A 80 -23.84 22.47 41.16
C HIS A 80 -23.22 23.68 40.45
N GLN A 81 -22.03 23.53 39.89
CA GLN A 81 -21.36 24.55 39.07
C GLN A 81 -22.18 24.92 37.84
N PHE A 82 -22.76 23.94 37.13
CA PHE A 82 -23.63 24.19 35.98
C PHE A 82 -24.90 24.96 36.39
N LEU A 83 -25.54 24.55 37.50
CA LEU A 83 -26.75 25.19 38.02
C LEU A 83 -26.48 26.63 38.47
N GLU A 84 -25.34 26.92 39.11
CA GLU A 84 -24.93 28.29 39.45
C GLU A 84 -24.61 29.14 38.21
N LEU A 85 -23.93 28.57 37.20
CA LEU A 85 -23.49 29.29 36.00
C LEU A 85 -24.63 29.63 35.04
N TYR A 86 -25.55 28.68 34.82
CA TYR A 86 -26.63 28.81 33.82
C TYR A 86 -28.01 29.10 34.42
N GLY A 87 -28.20 28.93 35.74
CA GLY A 87 -29.49 29.15 36.40
C GLY A 87 -30.57 28.14 35.98
N ARG A 88 -30.18 27.01 35.38
CA ARG A 88 -31.03 25.89 34.94
C ARG A 88 -30.31 24.57 35.15
N GLU A 89 -31.06 23.47 35.19
CA GLU A 89 -30.48 22.13 35.11
C GLU A 89 -29.90 21.85 33.70
N PRO A 90 -28.96 20.89 33.56
CA PRO A 90 -28.57 20.32 32.27
C PRO A 90 -29.74 19.66 31.53
N ASN A 91 -29.54 19.30 30.26
CA ASN A 91 -30.49 18.47 29.53
C ASN A 91 -30.57 17.06 30.16
N LYS A 92 -31.64 16.31 29.86
CA LYS A 92 -31.89 15.01 30.49
C LYS A 92 -31.81 13.87 29.49
N LEU A 93 -31.19 12.77 29.92
CA LEU A 93 -31.14 11.48 29.23
C LEU A 93 -31.78 10.41 30.10
N ILE A 94 -32.63 9.58 29.50
CA ILE A 94 -33.36 8.52 30.18
C ILE A 94 -32.87 7.16 29.68
N PHE A 95 -32.46 6.30 30.59
CA PHE A 95 -32.08 4.92 30.34
C PHE A 95 -33.21 3.98 30.81
N LYS A 96 -33.74 3.16 29.89
CA LYS A 96 -34.84 2.21 30.13
C LYS A 96 -34.43 0.81 29.64
N ASN A 97 -34.84 -0.26 30.32
CA ASN A 97 -34.75 -1.63 29.79
C ASN A 97 -36.12 -2.24 29.51
N PHE A 98 -36.15 -3.28 28.66
CA PHE A 98 -37.37 -3.94 28.21
C PHE A 98 -37.34 -5.46 28.53
N PRO A 99 -37.33 -5.86 29.81
CA PRO A 99 -37.13 -7.24 30.28
C PRO A 99 -38.17 -8.27 29.81
N GLU A 100 -39.24 -7.83 29.13
CA GLU A 100 -40.26 -8.72 28.55
C GLU A 100 -39.95 -9.08 27.09
N TYR A 101 -39.01 -8.37 26.45
CA TYR A 101 -38.59 -8.53 25.06
C TYR A 101 -37.11 -8.96 24.98
N LEU A 102 -36.78 -9.76 23.97
CA LEU A 102 -35.41 -10.24 23.69
C LEU A 102 -35.14 -10.28 22.20
N ALA A 103 -33.87 -10.15 21.78
CA ALA A 103 -33.47 -10.49 20.42
C ALA A 103 -33.55 -12.02 20.19
N LYS A 104 -34.09 -12.47 19.06
CA LYS A 104 -34.19 -13.90 18.69
C LYS A 104 -33.14 -14.31 17.67
N ILE A 105 -32.40 -15.37 17.98
CA ILE A 105 -31.28 -15.87 17.16
C ILE A 105 -31.44 -17.39 16.93
N ASN A 106 -31.63 -17.85 15.68
CA ASN A 106 -31.92 -19.24 15.28
C ASN A 106 -31.12 -19.66 13.99
N PRO A 107 -30.04 -20.48 14.08
CA PRO A 107 -29.20 -20.82 12.91
C PRO A 107 -29.69 -21.89 11.91
N SER A 108 -30.87 -22.49 12.08
CA SER A 108 -31.13 -23.88 11.62
C SER A 108 -32.17 -24.07 10.50
N ASP A 109 -32.35 -23.09 9.61
CA ASP A 109 -33.32 -23.15 8.49
C ASP A 109 -32.66 -23.31 7.10
N TYR A 110 -32.16 -24.51 6.79
CA TYR A 110 -31.50 -24.83 5.50
C TYR A 110 -32.38 -24.72 4.24
N PHE A 111 -33.68 -24.42 4.36
CA PHE A 111 -34.58 -24.31 3.20
C PHE A 111 -34.35 -23.03 2.37
N TYR A 112 -33.70 -22.01 2.92
CA TYR A 112 -33.54 -20.70 2.28
C TYR A 112 -32.43 -20.64 1.20
N THR A 113 -31.56 -21.64 1.14
CA THR A 113 -30.51 -21.78 0.12
C THR A 113 -30.94 -22.63 -1.10
N GLN A 114 -32.18 -23.12 -1.11
CA GLN A 114 -32.69 -23.91 -2.23
C GLN A 114 -33.00 -23.00 -3.42
N ARG A 115 -32.10 -22.98 -4.41
CA ARG A 115 -32.30 -22.30 -5.68
C ARG A 115 -33.49 -22.89 -6.45
N THR A 116 -34.42 -22.06 -6.90
CA THR A 116 -35.50 -22.39 -7.84
C THR A 116 -35.26 -21.70 -9.18
N SER A 117 -35.50 -22.39 -10.29
CA SER A 117 -35.40 -21.79 -11.63
C SER A 117 -36.54 -20.81 -11.85
N ILE A 118 -36.25 -19.63 -12.41
CA ILE A 118 -37.29 -18.62 -12.68
C ILE A 118 -37.99 -19.00 -13.99
N ASP A 119 -39.05 -19.80 -13.87
CA ASP A 119 -39.85 -20.42 -14.96
C ASP A 119 -40.49 -19.41 -15.95
N THR A 120 -40.33 -18.10 -15.71
CA THR A 120 -40.79 -16.98 -16.55
C THR A 120 -39.67 -16.31 -17.36
N LEU A 121 -38.40 -16.63 -17.10
CA LEU A 121 -37.24 -16.19 -17.87
C LEU A 121 -36.70 -17.37 -18.68
N PRO A 122 -36.81 -17.37 -20.03
CA PRO A 122 -36.26 -18.45 -20.84
C PRO A 122 -34.73 -18.39 -20.83
N GLU A 123 -34.08 -19.56 -20.96
CA GLU A 123 -32.65 -19.64 -21.26
C GLU A 123 -32.38 -18.90 -22.58
N THR A 124 -31.55 -17.86 -22.55
CA THR A 124 -31.20 -17.05 -23.73
C THR A 124 -29.71 -17.11 -24.03
N GLU A 125 -29.40 -17.66 -25.21
CA GLU A 125 -28.11 -17.50 -25.89
C GLU A 125 -27.85 -16.00 -26.11
N THR A 126 -26.81 -15.47 -25.46
CA THR A 126 -26.45 -14.06 -25.46
C THR A 126 -25.11 -13.89 -26.14
N ILE A 127 -25.08 -13.17 -27.26
CA ILE A 127 -23.82 -12.82 -27.95
C ILE A 127 -23.22 -11.59 -27.27
N LEU A 128 -21.95 -11.68 -26.87
CA LEU A 128 -21.15 -10.59 -26.35
C LEU A 128 -20.16 -10.12 -27.42
N GLU A 129 -20.02 -8.80 -27.58
CA GLU A 129 -18.94 -8.18 -28.37
C GLU A 129 -17.89 -7.64 -27.38
N ASP A 130 -16.64 -8.11 -27.49
CA ASP A 130 -15.53 -7.68 -26.63
C ASP A 130 -14.23 -7.52 -27.44
N THR A 131 -13.20 -6.87 -26.88
CA THR A 131 -11.94 -6.55 -27.56
C THR A 131 -10.71 -6.91 -26.72
N LEU A 132 -9.93 -7.89 -27.19
CA LEU A 132 -8.68 -8.30 -26.56
C LEU A 132 -7.50 -7.43 -27.04
N GLU A 133 -6.73 -6.85 -26.12
CA GLU A 133 -5.47 -6.18 -26.45
C GLU A 133 -4.29 -7.16 -26.48
N ILE A 134 -3.56 -7.14 -27.60
CA ILE A 134 -2.26 -7.81 -27.76
C ILE A 134 -1.20 -6.73 -27.90
N LEU A 135 -0.07 -6.89 -27.20
CA LEU A 135 1.08 -6.01 -27.22
C LEU A 135 2.28 -6.72 -27.83
N SER A 136 3.13 -6.00 -28.57
CA SER A 136 4.41 -6.52 -29.04
C SER A 136 5.41 -6.70 -27.88
N SER A 137 6.48 -7.43 -28.14
CA SER A 137 7.74 -7.28 -27.41
C SER A 137 8.16 -5.80 -27.41
N ALA A 138 8.62 -5.29 -26.26
CA ALA A 138 9.16 -3.93 -26.15
C ALA A 138 10.61 -3.91 -26.65
N TYR A 139 11.00 -2.88 -27.42
CA TYR A 139 12.33 -2.79 -28.04
C TYR A 139 12.87 -1.37 -28.10
N THR A 140 14.18 -1.23 -28.22
CA THR A 140 14.88 0.03 -28.55
C THR A 140 15.58 -0.12 -29.91
N ASN A 141 15.94 1.00 -30.51
CA ASN A 141 16.67 1.08 -31.77
C ASN A 141 18.08 1.62 -31.53
N VAL A 142 19.11 0.96 -32.07
CA VAL A 142 20.48 1.50 -32.07
C VAL A 142 20.55 2.67 -33.05
N GLN A 143 20.82 3.87 -32.55
CA GLN A 143 20.83 5.10 -33.34
C GLN A 143 22.23 5.49 -33.80
N VAL A 144 23.23 5.37 -32.92
CA VAL A 144 24.63 5.76 -33.20
C VAL A 144 25.57 4.87 -32.38
N LEU A 145 26.71 4.49 -32.95
CA LEU A 145 27.91 4.15 -32.18
C LEU A 145 28.87 5.35 -32.19
N GLU A 146 29.33 5.75 -31.01
CA GLU A 146 30.16 6.95 -30.81
C GLU A 146 31.39 6.55 -29.98
N TRP A 147 32.60 6.81 -30.47
CA TRP A 147 33.83 6.43 -29.77
C TRP A 147 34.11 7.40 -28.61
N ASP A 148 34.11 6.88 -27.38
CA ASP A 148 34.45 7.69 -26.21
C ASP A 148 35.97 7.80 -26.02
N SER A 149 36.51 8.95 -26.42
CA SER A 149 37.90 9.36 -26.19
C SER A 149 38.07 10.25 -24.95
N ASN A 150 37.06 10.41 -24.08
CA ASN A 150 37.15 11.23 -22.87
C ASN A 150 37.68 10.46 -21.64
N VAL A 151 37.94 9.16 -21.81
CA VAL A 151 38.43 8.21 -20.80
C VAL A 151 39.88 7.79 -21.07
N THR A 152 40.50 7.05 -20.14
CA THR A 152 41.87 6.56 -20.34
C THR A 152 41.95 5.55 -21.48
N LEU A 153 43.12 5.40 -22.12
CA LEU A 153 43.28 4.56 -23.32
C LEU A 153 42.75 3.13 -23.14
N ASP A 154 43.03 2.49 -21.99
CA ASP A 154 42.55 1.14 -21.62
C ASP A 154 41.01 1.05 -21.42
N GLU A 155 40.33 2.20 -21.38
CA GLU A 155 38.88 2.32 -21.19
C GLU A 155 38.15 2.77 -22.46
N GLN A 156 38.84 3.34 -23.45
CA GLN A 156 38.25 3.84 -24.70
C GLN A 156 37.56 2.71 -25.48
N ARG A 157 36.40 3.02 -26.07
CA ARG A 157 35.48 2.08 -26.72
C ARG A 157 34.38 2.82 -27.45
N TYR A 158 33.64 2.12 -28.31
CA TYR A 158 32.34 2.61 -28.76
C TYR A 158 31.28 2.55 -27.64
N GLU A 159 30.56 3.64 -27.45
CA GLU A 159 29.31 3.67 -26.69
C GLU A 159 28.11 3.61 -27.63
N THR A 160 27.08 2.85 -27.24
CA THR A 160 25.87 2.64 -28.05
C THR A 160 24.75 3.57 -27.59
N ARG A 161 24.34 4.48 -28.48
CA ARG A 161 23.21 5.38 -28.24
C ARG A 161 21.94 4.77 -28.81
N VAL A 162 20.92 4.62 -27.97
CA VAL A 162 19.65 3.97 -28.31
C VAL A 162 18.47 4.94 -28.21
N SER A 163 17.39 4.63 -28.94
CA SER A 163 16.11 5.34 -28.81
C SER A 163 15.43 5.07 -27.47
N ASP A 164 14.41 5.87 -27.16
CA ASP A 164 13.36 5.48 -26.21
C ASP A 164 12.76 4.10 -26.56
N THR A 165 12.17 3.43 -25.57
CA THR A 165 11.53 2.13 -25.73
C THR A 165 10.23 2.25 -26.52
N GLN A 166 10.04 1.38 -27.50
CA GLN A 166 8.90 1.32 -28.40
C GLN A 166 8.17 -0.02 -28.22
N GLN A 167 6.85 0.01 -28.38
CA GLN A 167 5.96 -1.14 -28.31
C GLN A 167 4.73 -0.86 -29.18
N HIS A 168 4.23 -1.87 -29.87
CA HIS A 168 3.02 -1.79 -30.70
C HIS A 168 1.86 -2.49 -29.99
N SER A 169 0.63 -2.07 -30.26
CA SER A 169 -0.58 -2.73 -29.75
C SER A 169 -1.62 -2.94 -30.86
N ILE A 170 -2.44 -3.97 -30.70
CA ILE A 170 -3.60 -4.24 -31.54
C ILE A 170 -4.78 -4.71 -30.69
N PHE A 171 -5.97 -4.21 -31.01
CA PHE A 171 -7.23 -4.65 -30.43
C PHE A 171 -7.90 -5.64 -31.38
N MET A 172 -8.13 -6.87 -30.92
CA MET A 172 -8.84 -7.91 -31.65
C MET A 172 -10.29 -7.98 -31.15
N PRO A 173 -11.29 -7.47 -31.90
CA PRO A 173 -12.69 -7.68 -31.56
C PRO A 173 -13.07 -9.15 -31.78
N TYR A 174 -13.79 -9.72 -30.83
CA TYR A 174 -14.32 -11.07 -30.91
C TYR A 174 -15.80 -11.12 -30.52
N LEU A 175 -16.45 -12.21 -30.92
CA LEU A 175 -17.81 -12.55 -30.52
C LEU A 175 -17.73 -13.81 -29.67
N ASP A 176 -18.34 -13.75 -28.48
CA ASP A 176 -18.55 -14.90 -27.61
C ASP A 176 -20.07 -15.13 -27.44
N SER A 177 -20.49 -16.33 -27.07
CA SER A 177 -21.91 -16.72 -27.00
C SER A 177 -22.20 -17.60 -25.78
N LEU A 178 -22.67 -16.95 -24.71
CA LEU A 178 -22.98 -17.64 -23.44
C LEU A 178 -24.47 -17.98 -23.31
N ILE A 179 -24.78 -19.04 -22.56
CA ILE A 179 -26.15 -19.35 -22.14
C ILE A 179 -26.44 -18.61 -20.82
N SER A 180 -27.44 -17.72 -20.82
CA SER A 180 -27.91 -17.07 -19.59
C SER A 180 -28.99 -17.90 -18.91
N ILE A 181 -28.79 -18.21 -17.62
CA ILE A 181 -29.70 -19.02 -16.80
C ILE A 181 -30.03 -18.28 -15.50
N SER A 182 -31.31 -18.01 -15.26
CA SER A 182 -31.77 -17.24 -14.09
C SER A 182 -32.43 -18.11 -13.02
N TYR A 183 -31.94 -17.97 -11.79
CA TYR A 183 -32.48 -18.62 -10.60
C TYR A 183 -32.90 -17.59 -9.55
N GLU A 184 -33.82 -17.95 -8.67
CA GLU A 184 -34.10 -17.25 -7.42
C GLU A 184 -33.74 -18.13 -6.23
N ALA A 185 -33.26 -17.52 -5.14
CA ALA A 185 -33.14 -18.13 -3.82
C ALA A 185 -33.41 -17.05 -2.76
N VAL A 186 -33.59 -17.41 -1.50
CA VAL A 186 -33.65 -16.39 -0.44
C VAL A 186 -32.23 -15.91 -0.09
N VAL A 187 -31.23 -16.80 -0.13
CA VAL A 187 -29.80 -16.48 -0.03
C VAL A 187 -28.99 -17.39 -0.97
N ASP A 188 -27.85 -16.92 -1.48
CA ASP A 188 -27.08 -17.63 -2.52
C ASP A 188 -26.55 -18.99 -2.05
N THR A 189 -25.80 -18.90 -0.96
CA THR A 189 -25.17 -19.99 -0.21
C THR A 189 -25.42 -19.75 1.27
N PRO A 190 -25.26 -20.75 2.15
CA PRO A 190 -25.16 -20.49 3.57
C PRO A 190 -23.83 -19.80 3.85
N LEU A 191 -23.81 -18.47 3.71
CA LEU A 191 -22.67 -17.59 4.05
C LEU A 191 -22.28 -17.65 5.54
N ILE A 192 -23.05 -18.37 6.35
CA ILE A 192 -22.87 -18.54 7.79
C ILE A 192 -22.67 -20.03 8.09
N SER A 193 -21.55 -20.36 8.73
CA SER A 193 -21.34 -21.68 9.36
C SER A 193 -22.02 -21.74 10.73
N GLU A 194 -22.06 -20.61 11.43
CA GLU A 194 -22.62 -20.42 12.77
C GLU A 194 -23.19 -18.99 12.87
N GLY A 195 -24.51 -18.82 13.09
CA GLY A 195 -25.09 -17.48 13.26
C GLY A 195 -26.53 -17.35 12.78
N VAL A 196 -26.97 -16.11 12.53
CA VAL A 196 -28.25 -15.77 11.91
C VAL A 196 -28.05 -14.71 10.86
N MET A 197 -28.71 -14.90 9.72
CA MET A 197 -28.81 -13.90 8.68
C MET A 197 -30.24 -13.34 8.63
N PHE A 198 -30.36 -12.02 8.59
CA PHE A 198 -31.61 -11.33 8.26
C PHE A 198 -31.60 -10.90 6.80
N VAL A 199 -32.72 -11.07 6.12
CA VAL A 199 -32.89 -10.72 4.71
C VAL A 199 -34.19 -9.95 4.49
N ASP A 200 -34.16 -8.98 3.57
CA ASP A 200 -35.36 -8.26 3.15
C ASP A 200 -36.05 -9.03 2.02
N GLN A 201 -37.20 -9.64 2.32
CA GLN A 201 -37.98 -10.40 1.32
C GLN A 201 -38.69 -9.53 0.28
N SER A 202 -38.56 -8.20 0.37
CA SER A 202 -39.10 -7.22 -0.59
C SER A 202 -38.02 -6.57 -1.47
N GLU A 203 -36.75 -6.57 -1.05
CA GLU A 203 -35.62 -6.07 -1.85
C GLU A 203 -34.77 -7.24 -2.38
N TRP A 204 -34.60 -7.28 -3.71
CA TRP A 204 -33.86 -8.33 -4.40
C TRP A 204 -32.54 -7.78 -4.95
N VAL A 205 -31.47 -8.57 -4.82
CA VAL A 205 -30.13 -8.29 -5.33
C VAL A 205 -29.72 -9.46 -6.22
N ASP A 206 -29.31 -9.18 -7.45
CA ASP A 206 -28.75 -10.16 -8.37
C ASP A 206 -27.24 -10.32 -8.23
N THR A 207 -26.74 -11.51 -8.51
CA THR A 207 -25.30 -11.81 -8.63
C THR A 207 -25.12 -12.77 -9.79
N SER A 208 -24.25 -12.41 -10.75
CA SER A 208 -24.04 -13.18 -11.97
C SER A 208 -22.68 -13.88 -11.95
N TYR A 209 -22.72 -15.21 -12.10
CA TYR A 209 -21.55 -16.08 -12.10
C TYR A 209 -21.25 -16.54 -13.52
N PHE A 210 -20.09 -16.18 -14.05
CA PHE A 210 -19.62 -16.60 -15.36
C PHE A 210 -18.82 -17.91 -15.23
N TYR A 211 -19.10 -18.87 -16.12
CA TYR A 211 -18.41 -20.15 -16.19
C TYR A 211 -17.80 -20.32 -17.58
N SER A 212 -16.48 -20.50 -17.60
CA SER A 212 -15.72 -20.88 -18.79
C SER A 212 -15.35 -22.37 -18.75
N THR A 213 -15.31 -23.02 -19.92
CA THR A 213 -14.86 -24.42 -20.05
C THR A 213 -13.68 -24.60 -21.00
N SER A 214 -13.42 -23.58 -21.83
CA SER A 214 -12.27 -23.47 -22.74
C SER A 214 -11.60 -22.10 -22.60
N GLN A 215 -10.55 -21.88 -23.38
CA GLN A 215 -10.02 -20.55 -23.67
C GLN A 215 -9.89 -20.37 -25.17
N ILE A 216 -10.21 -19.17 -25.66
CA ILE A 216 -10.10 -18.79 -27.07
C ILE A 216 -8.69 -18.24 -27.32
N PRO A 217 -7.85 -18.89 -28.16
CA PRO A 217 -6.50 -18.43 -28.46
C PRO A 217 -6.51 -17.34 -29.54
N PHE A 218 -5.73 -16.28 -29.31
CA PHE A 218 -5.48 -15.22 -30.27
C PHE A 218 -3.98 -15.08 -30.53
N THR A 219 -3.60 -15.19 -31.80
CA THR A 219 -2.21 -15.04 -32.26
C THR A 219 -2.12 -13.81 -33.16
N HIS A 220 -1.16 -12.93 -32.89
CA HIS A 220 -0.79 -11.84 -33.80
C HIS A 220 0.71 -11.92 -34.13
N VAL A 221 1.09 -11.54 -35.34
CA VAL A 221 2.48 -11.31 -35.71
C VAL A 221 2.62 -9.81 -35.96
N PHE A 222 3.32 -9.11 -35.07
CA PHE A 222 3.73 -7.74 -35.33
C PHE A 222 4.89 -7.76 -36.32
N GLU A 223 4.87 -6.87 -37.31
CA GLU A 223 5.95 -6.68 -38.26
C GLU A 223 6.46 -5.24 -38.13
N TYR A 224 7.70 -5.07 -37.67
CA TYR A 224 8.31 -3.76 -37.45
C TYR A 224 9.80 -3.74 -37.78
N GLU A 225 10.29 -2.60 -38.23
CA GLU A 225 11.72 -2.37 -38.42
C GLU A 225 12.41 -2.08 -37.08
N ARG A 226 13.59 -2.67 -36.86
CA ARG A 226 14.47 -2.40 -35.73
C ARG A 226 15.89 -2.17 -36.23
N SER A 227 16.55 -1.11 -35.78
CA SER A 227 18.01 -0.96 -35.97
C SER A 227 18.80 -1.64 -34.84
N GLN A 228 19.78 -2.45 -35.21
CA GLN A 228 20.60 -3.25 -34.31
C GLN A 228 22.05 -3.33 -34.80
N LEU A 229 22.97 -3.82 -33.96
CA LEU A 229 24.32 -4.16 -34.44
C LEU A 229 24.25 -5.39 -35.34
N ASN A 230 25.05 -5.40 -36.41
CA ASN A 230 25.15 -6.58 -37.26
C ASN A 230 25.80 -7.77 -36.51
N ASN A 231 25.57 -8.99 -37.00
CA ASN A 231 26.14 -10.21 -36.39
C ASN A 231 27.67 -10.32 -36.54
N GLU A 232 28.32 -9.43 -37.29
CA GLU A 232 29.77 -9.48 -37.50
C GLU A 232 30.54 -8.90 -36.30
N LEU A 233 29.94 -7.92 -35.59
CA LEU A 233 30.43 -7.38 -34.30
C LEU A 233 31.92 -6.96 -34.32
N LEU A 234 32.35 -6.34 -35.42
CA LEU A 234 33.76 -6.04 -35.73
C LEU A 234 34.48 -5.25 -34.63
N MET A 235 33.79 -4.34 -33.94
CA MET A 235 34.33 -3.54 -32.83
C MET A 235 34.79 -4.36 -31.61
N TYR A 236 34.42 -5.64 -31.54
CA TYR A 236 34.88 -6.61 -30.53
C TYR A 236 36.00 -7.54 -31.06
N ARG A 237 36.37 -7.48 -32.34
CA ARG A 237 37.39 -8.36 -32.94
C ARG A 237 38.75 -7.67 -32.94
N ILE A 238 39.68 -8.16 -32.13
CA ILE A 238 41.09 -7.73 -32.16
C ILE A 238 41.81 -8.57 -33.21
N ASN A 239 42.48 -7.95 -34.19
CA ASN A 239 43.28 -8.68 -35.19
C ASN A 239 44.38 -9.52 -34.53
N THR A 240 44.66 -10.67 -35.10
CA THR A 240 45.76 -11.56 -34.68
C THR A 240 46.49 -12.24 -35.85
N ASP A 241 46.18 -11.89 -37.10
CA ASP A 241 47.04 -12.09 -38.29
C ASP A 241 48.13 -11.01 -38.27
N CYS A 242 49.13 -11.18 -37.42
CA CYS A 242 50.08 -10.12 -37.06
C CYS A 242 51.20 -9.93 -38.10
N ASN A 243 51.00 -10.44 -39.33
CA ASN A 243 51.85 -10.25 -40.50
C ASN A 243 51.03 -10.06 -41.80
N ASP A 244 49.70 -9.88 -41.69
CA ASP A 244 48.73 -9.73 -42.78
C ASP A 244 48.81 -10.81 -43.91
N ASN A 245 49.28 -12.05 -43.61
CA ASN A 245 49.47 -13.10 -44.63
C ASN A 245 48.25 -14.01 -44.89
N GLY A 246 47.21 -13.89 -44.07
CA GLY A 246 45.95 -14.64 -44.21
C GLY A 246 46.06 -16.11 -43.81
N ARG A 247 46.98 -16.45 -42.89
CA ARG A 247 47.20 -17.82 -42.40
C ARG A 247 47.72 -17.84 -40.98
N TRP A 248 47.12 -18.70 -40.15
CA TRP A 248 47.66 -19.03 -38.84
C TRP A 248 49.07 -19.64 -38.94
N ASP A 249 50.10 -18.92 -38.48
CA ASP A 249 51.44 -19.46 -38.30
C ASP A 249 52.14 -19.07 -36.98
N ASN A 250 53.45 -18.83 -37.02
CA ASN A 250 54.31 -18.55 -35.86
C ASN A 250 55.15 -17.28 -36.06
N ALA A 251 54.68 -16.37 -36.92
CA ALA A 251 55.08 -14.98 -36.91
C ALA A 251 54.36 -14.20 -35.80
N GLY A 252 54.95 -13.08 -35.42
CA GLY A 252 54.32 -12.09 -34.56
C GLY A 252 55.26 -10.90 -34.42
N TYR A 253 54.73 -9.69 -34.56
CA TYR A 253 55.49 -8.45 -34.39
C TYR A 253 56.64 -8.29 -35.41
N VAL A 254 56.38 -8.68 -36.66
CA VAL A 254 57.30 -8.49 -37.78
C VAL A 254 56.50 -8.15 -39.04
N ASP A 255 56.61 -6.91 -39.52
CA ASP A 255 56.44 -6.64 -40.94
C ASP A 255 57.54 -7.43 -41.69
N ASN A 256 57.11 -8.43 -42.45
CA ASN A 256 58.01 -9.38 -43.10
C ASN A 256 58.45 -8.92 -44.51
N GLY A 257 58.42 -7.60 -44.80
CA GLY A 257 58.85 -7.06 -46.10
C GLY A 257 58.01 -7.66 -47.22
N ASN A 258 56.69 -7.45 -47.14
CA ASN A 258 55.69 -8.21 -47.88
C ASN A 258 55.74 -8.01 -49.43
N GLY A 259 56.56 -7.07 -49.91
CA GLY A 259 56.70 -6.72 -51.33
C GLY A 259 55.69 -5.69 -51.85
N VAL A 260 54.95 -5.07 -50.94
CA VAL A 260 54.01 -3.95 -51.13
C VAL A 260 54.49 -2.78 -50.26
N TRP A 261 54.17 -1.54 -50.63
CA TRP A 261 54.46 -0.37 -49.81
C TRP A 261 53.41 -0.23 -48.71
N ASP A 262 53.85 -0.13 -47.46
CA ASP A 262 52.94 -0.07 -46.32
C ASP A 262 52.64 1.37 -45.82
N PRO A 263 51.35 1.76 -45.72
CA PRO A 263 50.93 3.07 -45.23
C PRO A 263 51.01 3.17 -43.69
N ALA A 264 51.02 4.40 -43.18
CA ALA A 264 51.06 4.66 -41.74
C ALA A 264 49.75 4.22 -41.08
N GLU A 265 49.83 3.61 -39.91
CA GLU A 265 48.65 3.13 -39.18
C GLU A 265 47.68 4.26 -38.86
N ALA A 266 46.39 4.02 -39.09
CA ALA A 266 45.35 5.01 -38.85
C ALA A 266 45.15 5.22 -37.33
N TYR A 267 44.91 6.47 -36.92
CA TYR A 267 44.72 6.83 -35.52
C TYR A 267 43.63 7.90 -35.36
N PHE A 268 42.93 7.89 -34.22
CA PHE A 268 41.88 8.85 -33.94
C PHE A 268 42.44 10.12 -33.26
N GLU A 269 42.71 11.16 -34.05
CA GLU A 269 43.02 12.50 -33.54
C GLU A 269 41.81 13.05 -32.77
N ASN A 270 41.97 13.24 -31.46
CA ASN A 270 40.84 13.47 -30.54
C ASN A 270 40.95 14.76 -29.70
N ASN A 271 42.04 15.52 -29.82
CA ASN A 271 42.40 16.61 -28.90
C ASN A 271 42.87 17.91 -29.58
N GLY A 272 42.91 17.94 -30.92
CA GLY A 272 43.30 19.07 -31.76
C GLY A 272 44.82 19.26 -31.92
N GLN A 273 45.63 18.23 -31.66
CA GLN A 273 47.10 18.31 -31.80
C GLN A 273 47.59 17.76 -33.14
N PHE A 274 48.77 18.23 -33.56
CA PHE A 274 49.34 17.86 -34.86
C PHE A 274 50.20 16.60 -34.72
N GLY A 275 49.67 15.48 -35.22
CA GLY A 275 50.33 14.17 -35.19
C GLY A 275 50.00 13.37 -33.93
N TYR A 276 50.18 12.05 -34.03
CA TYR A 276 49.82 11.05 -33.02
C TYR A 276 50.31 11.36 -31.60
N GLN A 277 49.42 11.22 -30.61
CA GLN A 277 49.69 11.25 -29.18
C GLN A 277 49.47 9.87 -28.56
N VAL A 278 50.16 9.57 -27.44
CA VAL A 278 50.15 8.24 -26.79
C VAL A 278 48.81 7.87 -26.13
N ASP A 279 47.89 8.82 -26.02
CA ASP A 279 46.51 8.68 -25.52
C ASP A 279 45.46 8.63 -26.65
N GLU A 280 45.88 8.57 -27.91
CA GLU A 280 45.03 8.34 -29.07
C GLU A 280 45.04 6.84 -29.46
N PRO A 281 43.88 6.25 -29.80
CA PRO A 281 43.79 4.87 -30.27
C PRO A 281 44.19 4.79 -31.74
N PHE A 282 44.78 3.66 -32.13
CA PHE A 282 45.24 3.38 -33.48
C PHE A 282 44.98 1.92 -33.87
N GLU A 283 45.12 1.64 -35.15
CA GLU A 283 45.06 0.29 -35.72
C GLU A 283 46.44 -0.36 -35.64
N ASP A 284 46.65 -1.20 -34.62
CA ASP A 284 47.87 -1.97 -34.38
C ASP A 284 47.88 -3.20 -35.31
N ARG A 285 48.40 -3.04 -36.54
CA ARG A 285 48.27 -4.03 -37.62
C ARG A 285 49.22 -5.21 -37.42
N ASN A 286 50.48 -4.92 -37.10
CA ASN A 286 51.52 -5.91 -36.82
C ASN A 286 51.51 -6.42 -35.36
N CYS A 287 50.55 -5.94 -34.56
CA CYS A 287 50.33 -6.27 -33.14
C CYS A 287 51.46 -5.82 -32.17
N ASN A 288 52.42 -4.98 -32.59
CA ASN A 288 53.59 -4.63 -31.77
C ASN A 288 53.26 -3.70 -30.58
N GLY A 289 52.05 -3.12 -30.55
CA GLY A 289 51.59 -2.20 -29.50
C GLY A 289 52.15 -0.78 -29.58
N VAL A 290 52.68 -0.38 -30.74
CA VAL A 290 53.34 0.92 -30.98
C VAL A 290 52.98 1.45 -32.37
N ARG A 291 52.28 2.58 -32.44
CA ARG A 291 51.81 3.11 -33.73
C ARG A 291 52.92 3.36 -34.75
N ASP A 292 52.88 2.66 -35.87
CA ASP A 292 53.88 2.71 -36.91
C ASP A 292 53.72 3.83 -37.95
N THR A 293 54.81 4.10 -38.68
CA THR A 293 54.89 5.13 -39.73
C THR A 293 55.10 4.52 -41.11
N ALA A 294 54.44 5.08 -42.11
CA ALA A 294 54.51 4.65 -43.50
C ALA A 294 55.96 4.41 -43.99
N GLU A 295 56.11 3.41 -44.84
CA GLU A 295 57.38 3.09 -45.45
C GLU A 295 57.93 4.22 -46.33
N THR A 296 59.26 4.27 -46.47
CA THR A 296 59.90 5.34 -47.24
C THR A 296 59.94 4.99 -48.73
N TYR A 297 59.00 5.51 -49.50
CA TYR A 297 58.96 5.39 -50.96
C TYR A 297 59.77 6.48 -51.68
N PHE A 298 60.05 6.24 -52.97
CA PHE A 298 60.68 7.21 -53.87
C PHE A 298 59.70 7.65 -54.97
N ASP A 299 59.22 8.90 -54.85
CA ASP A 299 58.33 9.62 -55.77
C ASP A 299 58.96 9.79 -57.18
N TYR A 300 58.93 8.72 -57.97
CA TYR A 300 59.60 8.52 -59.27
C TYR A 300 58.60 8.19 -60.41
N GLY A 301 57.31 8.03 -60.11
CA GLY A 301 56.28 7.68 -61.08
C GLY A 301 56.30 6.22 -61.55
N LEU A 302 55.40 5.91 -62.49
CA LEU A 302 55.02 4.54 -62.88
C LEU A 302 56.13 3.65 -63.45
N ASP A 303 57.25 4.21 -63.92
CA ASP A 303 58.39 3.44 -64.41
C ASP A 303 59.46 3.17 -63.33
N GLY A 304 59.31 3.78 -62.15
CA GLY A 304 60.20 3.64 -61.00
C GLY A 304 61.61 4.21 -61.21
N LEU A 305 61.82 5.06 -62.22
CA LEU A 305 63.13 5.62 -62.57
C LEU A 305 63.23 7.13 -62.32
N PRO A 306 64.19 7.61 -61.52
CA PRO A 306 64.28 9.02 -61.18
C PRO A 306 64.63 9.90 -62.39
N ASN A 307 63.88 10.98 -62.59
CA ASN A 307 63.94 11.92 -63.70
C ASN A 307 63.49 11.31 -65.05
N SER A 308 62.55 10.36 -65.04
CA SER A 308 61.96 9.79 -66.26
C SER A 308 61.01 10.76 -66.98
N LEU A 309 60.39 11.69 -66.23
CA LEU A 309 59.31 12.58 -66.66
C LEU A 309 58.05 11.82 -67.12
N ASP A 310 57.81 10.62 -66.58
CA ASP A 310 56.55 9.91 -66.77
C ASP A 310 55.42 10.55 -65.94
N THR A 311 54.18 10.12 -66.15
CA THR A 311 53.06 10.55 -65.31
C THR A 311 53.26 10.10 -63.86
N LEU A 312 52.84 10.98 -62.95
CA LEU A 312 52.85 10.82 -61.50
C LEU A 312 54.20 11.10 -60.80
N GLU A 313 55.33 11.20 -61.52
CA GLU A 313 56.60 11.65 -60.92
C GLU A 313 56.48 13.05 -60.25
N GLY A 314 56.84 13.14 -58.98
CA GLY A 314 56.87 14.36 -58.17
C GLY A 314 55.52 14.78 -57.58
N ASN A 315 54.61 13.84 -57.32
CA ASN A 315 53.25 14.15 -56.87
C ASN A 315 53.05 14.15 -55.34
N GLY A 316 53.97 13.57 -54.56
CA GLY A 316 53.91 13.51 -53.10
C GLY A 316 52.98 12.44 -52.54
N ARG A 317 52.80 11.33 -53.26
CA ARG A 317 52.11 10.09 -52.83
C ARG A 317 52.88 8.88 -53.35
N TYR A 318 52.68 7.71 -52.76
CA TYR A 318 53.14 6.45 -53.35
C TYR A 318 52.23 6.07 -54.53
N ASP A 319 52.84 5.69 -55.66
CA ASP A 319 52.14 5.13 -56.81
C ASP A 319 52.65 3.72 -57.16
N ILE A 320 51.73 2.84 -57.58
CA ILE A 320 52.05 1.42 -57.83
C ILE A 320 53.06 1.26 -58.98
N GLY A 321 54.26 0.80 -58.63
CA GLY A 321 55.43 0.70 -59.52
C GLY A 321 56.64 1.51 -59.04
N GLU A 322 56.44 2.43 -58.09
CA GLU A 322 57.55 3.14 -57.45
C GLU A 322 58.37 2.23 -56.52
N PRO A 323 59.70 2.42 -56.43
CA PRO A 323 60.51 1.71 -55.47
C PRO A 323 60.35 2.33 -54.08
N PHE A 324 60.37 1.47 -53.05
CA PHE A 324 60.31 1.86 -51.65
C PHE A 324 61.39 1.12 -50.84
N ILE A 325 61.50 1.47 -49.57
CA ILE A 325 62.42 0.87 -48.60
C ILE A 325 61.60 0.04 -47.63
N GLU A 326 61.64 -1.28 -47.81
CA GLU A 326 61.09 -2.28 -46.88
C GLU A 326 61.64 -2.03 -45.46
N PHE A 327 60.77 -1.86 -44.47
CA PHE A 327 61.16 -1.73 -43.06
C PHE A 327 61.13 -3.08 -42.33
N GLU A 328 62.28 -3.77 -42.28
CA GLU A 328 62.52 -4.84 -41.27
C GLU A 328 62.44 -4.26 -39.84
N GLU A 329 61.24 -4.19 -39.26
CA GLU A 329 61.03 -3.79 -37.86
C GLU A 329 61.78 -4.78 -36.94
N ASN A 330 62.48 -4.26 -35.93
CA ASN A 330 63.48 -5.04 -35.21
C ASN A 330 62.85 -5.84 -34.07
N ALA A 331 62.10 -6.87 -34.48
CA ALA A 331 61.38 -7.81 -33.65
C ALA A 331 62.13 -8.19 -32.35
N PRO A 332 61.46 -8.16 -31.18
CA PRO A 332 62.09 -8.50 -29.90
C PRO A 332 62.53 -9.97 -29.91
N THR A 333 63.84 -10.18 -30.13
CA THR A 333 64.36 -11.50 -30.49
C THR A 333 64.04 -12.60 -29.45
N THR A 334 63.60 -13.76 -29.95
CA THR A 334 63.55 -15.09 -29.29
C THR A 334 62.23 -15.61 -28.68
N THR A 335 61.06 -15.04 -29.00
CA THR A 335 59.78 -15.78 -28.87
C THR A 335 58.86 -15.57 -30.08
N THR A 336 58.88 -16.52 -31.02
CA THR A 336 57.77 -16.77 -31.94
C THR A 336 56.61 -17.32 -31.12
N ILE A 337 55.62 -16.49 -30.83
CA ILE A 337 54.36 -16.90 -30.23
C ILE A 337 53.45 -17.29 -31.41
N PRO A 338 52.77 -18.46 -31.40
CA PRO A 338 51.79 -18.75 -32.43
C PRO A 338 50.65 -17.73 -32.34
N GLU A 339 50.11 -17.37 -33.50
CA GLU A 339 48.97 -16.48 -33.58
C GLU A 339 47.77 -17.06 -32.83
N ARG A 340 46.83 -16.19 -32.48
CA ARG A 340 45.58 -16.61 -31.83
C ARG A 340 44.47 -16.55 -32.88
N TYR A 341 43.39 -17.27 -32.63
CA TYR A 341 42.24 -17.31 -33.51
C TYR A 341 40.99 -17.63 -32.69
N THR A 342 39.82 -17.39 -33.29
CA THR A 342 38.51 -17.73 -32.75
C THR A 342 37.87 -18.75 -33.68
N ASP A 343 38.02 -20.02 -33.33
CA ASP A 343 37.30 -21.17 -33.89
C ASP A 343 35.78 -20.87 -33.91
N ILE A 344 35.22 -20.64 -35.10
CA ILE A 344 33.82 -20.26 -35.32
C ILE A 344 32.95 -21.48 -35.68
N ASP A 345 33.50 -22.49 -36.37
CA ASP A 345 32.73 -23.64 -36.87
C ASP A 345 32.91 -24.95 -36.05
N GLU A 346 33.76 -24.91 -35.02
CA GLU A 346 34.09 -26.00 -34.07
C GLU A 346 34.86 -27.19 -34.70
N ASP A 347 35.57 -27.00 -35.82
CA ASP A 347 36.43 -28.04 -36.43
C ASP A 347 37.81 -28.19 -35.74
N GLY A 348 38.34 -27.10 -35.18
CA GLY A 348 39.57 -27.07 -34.37
C GLY A 348 40.89 -26.88 -35.12
N GLU A 349 40.89 -26.69 -36.44
CA GLU A 349 41.98 -26.03 -37.18
C GLU A 349 41.79 -24.49 -37.10
N ALA A 350 42.34 -23.69 -38.02
CA ALA A 350 42.21 -22.23 -38.01
C ALA A 350 42.09 -21.66 -39.44
N ASP A 351 40.95 -21.09 -39.79
CA ASP A 351 40.68 -20.55 -41.14
C ASP A 351 40.98 -19.02 -41.23
N PRO A 352 41.20 -18.45 -42.43
CA PRO A 352 41.62 -17.04 -42.58
C PRO A 352 40.64 -16.01 -42.02
N ASN A 353 39.33 -16.34 -41.97
CA ASN A 353 38.30 -15.48 -41.37
C ASN A 353 38.18 -15.63 -39.84
N GLU A 354 39.08 -16.37 -39.20
CA GLU A 354 39.09 -16.67 -37.77
C GLU A 354 40.27 -16.06 -37.01
N LEU A 355 41.20 -15.40 -37.73
CA LEU A 355 42.46 -14.83 -37.19
C LEU A 355 42.24 -13.54 -36.35
N PHE A 356 41.24 -13.56 -35.48
CA PHE A 356 40.94 -12.52 -34.51
C PHE A 356 40.67 -13.15 -33.12
N VAL A 357 40.70 -12.33 -32.07
CA VAL A 357 40.19 -12.71 -30.74
C VAL A 357 39.07 -11.77 -30.28
N LEU A 358 38.03 -12.34 -29.66
CA LEU A 358 36.92 -11.57 -29.10
C LEU A 358 37.31 -10.85 -27.81
N SER A 359 37.18 -9.53 -27.81
CA SER A 359 37.20 -8.69 -26.63
C SER A 359 35.86 -8.75 -25.88
N PRO A 360 35.85 -8.64 -24.53
CA PRO A 360 34.62 -8.46 -23.75
C PRO A 360 34.03 -7.04 -23.83
N LYS A 361 34.62 -6.13 -24.62
CA LYS A 361 34.19 -4.73 -24.82
C LYS A 361 34.37 -4.30 -26.29
N PRO A 362 33.62 -3.30 -26.79
CA PRO A 362 33.78 -2.79 -28.15
C PRO A 362 34.95 -1.79 -28.24
N ASN A 363 36.16 -2.22 -27.89
CA ASN A 363 37.36 -1.37 -27.74
C ASN A 363 38.33 -1.41 -28.93
N VAL A 364 37.90 -1.87 -30.10
CA VAL A 364 38.65 -1.78 -31.35
C VAL A 364 38.06 -0.64 -32.18
N ILE A 365 38.87 0.38 -32.49
CA ILE A 365 38.46 1.51 -33.33
C ILE A 365 38.30 1.01 -34.78
N LEU A 366 37.14 1.24 -35.40
CA LEU A 366 36.89 0.77 -36.76
C LEU A 366 37.39 1.78 -37.79
N ILE A 367 38.02 1.26 -38.84
CA ILE A 367 38.62 2.04 -39.94
C ILE A 367 38.14 1.47 -41.27
N SER A 368 37.95 2.36 -42.25
CA SER A 368 37.61 2.01 -43.61
C SER A 368 38.77 2.33 -44.54
N TRP A 369 39.33 1.28 -45.15
CA TRP A 369 40.42 1.29 -46.12
C TRP A 369 39.95 1.51 -47.57
N GLU A 370 38.78 2.15 -47.73
CA GLU A 370 38.16 2.55 -49.01
C GLU A 370 39.08 3.40 -49.91
N ASP A 371 40.02 4.15 -49.31
CA ASP A 371 41.22 4.71 -49.96
C ASP A 371 42.45 4.18 -49.21
N LEU A 372 43.19 3.25 -49.82
CA LEU A 372 44.39 2.63 -49.23
C LEU A 372 45.48 3.63 -48.84
N ASN A 373 45.51 4.82 -49.45
CA ASN A 373 46.48 5.88 -49.14
C ASN A 373 45.99 6.84 -48.04
N ASN A 374 44.72 6.76 -47.65
CA ASN A 374 44.08 7.66 -46.68
C ASN A 374 42.90 6.96 -45.97
N PRO A 375 43.19 5.95 -45.12
CA PRO A 375 42.18 5.24 -44.34
C PRO A 375 41.31 6.18 -43.49
N ARG A 376 40.00 5.89 -43.42
CA ARG A 376 39.00 6.69 -42.69
C ARG A 376 38.64 6.04 -41.36
N VAL A 377 39.07 6.64 -40.26
CA VAL A 377 38.60 6.30 -38.90
C VAL A 377 37.09 6.57 -38.77
N LEU A 378 36.35 5.61 -38.22
CA LEU A 378 34.89 5.65 -38.07
C LEU A 378 34.49 5.92 -36.61
N ALA A 379 34.89 7.07 -36.05
CA ALA A 379 34.60 7.44 -34.66
C ALA A 379 33.10 7.66 -34.38
N HIS A 380 32.30 7.91 -35.42
CA HIS A 380 30.84 7.93 -35.37
C HIS A 380 30.29 7.02 -36.48
N ILE A 381 29.27 6.22 -36.16
CA ILE A 381 28.66 5.24 -37.08
C ILE A 381 27.13 5.32 -36.95
N GLU A 382 26.43 5.51 -38.06
CA GLU A 382 24.96 5.59 -38.17
C GLU A 382 24.38 4.39 -38.96
N PRO A 383 23.05 4.11 -38.90
CA PRO A 383 22.42 3.04 -39.66
C PRO A 383 22.66 3.13 -41.17
N GLY A 384 23.26 2.07 -41.74
CA GLY A 384 23.67 2.01 -43.15
C GLY A 384 25.16 2.30 -43.40
N ASP A 385 25.90 2.82 -42.41
CA ASP A 385 27.36 2.94 -42.53
C ASP A 385 28.01 1.57 -42.68
N SER A 386 29.06 1.54 -43.50
CA SER A 386 29.76 0.34 -43.95
C SER A 386 31.26 0.63 -44.03
N LEU A 387 32.09 -0.39 -43.83
CA LEU A 387 33.56 -0.27 -43.93
C LEU A 387 34.13 -1.23 -44.97
N VAL A 388 35.28 -0.85 -45.53
CA VAL A 388 36.13 -1.74 -46.31
C VAL A 388 37.34 -2.07 -45.44
N ASP A 389 37.68 -3.34 -45.25
CA ASP A 389 38.89 -3.73 -44.52
C ASP A 389 40.16 -3.56 -45.39
N HIS A 390 41.34 -3.73 -44.80
CA HIS A 390 42.61 -3.54 -45.51
C HIS A 390 42.75 -4.49 -46.72
N TRP A 391 42.20 -5.70 -46.64
CA TRP A 391 42.21 -6.71 -47.71
C TRP A 391 41.15 -6.48 -48.81
N GLY A 392 40.26 -5.50 -48.63
CA GLY A 392 39.23 -5.10 -49.60
C GLY A 392 37.88 -5.78 -49.43
N ASN A 393 37.63 -6.49 -48.33
CA ASN A 393 36.31 -7.05 -48.00
C ASN A 393 35.36 -5.92 -47.56
N ILE A 394 34.07 -6.03 -47.90
CA ILE A 394 33.08 -4.98 -47.65
C ILE A 394 32.11 -5.42 -46.56
N HIS A 395 32.32 -4.88 -45.35
CA HIS A 395 31.46 -5.08 -44.20
C HIS A 395 30.30 -4.08 -44.25
N SER A 396 29.12 -4.59 -44.60
CA SER A 396 27.93 -3.77 -44.89
C SER A 396 27.05 -3.56 -43.66
N ASN A 397 26.52 -2.34 -43.49
CA ASN A 397 25.56 -1.97 -42.45
C ASN A 397 26.01 -2.37 -41.02
N ILE A 398 27.06 -1.73 -40.49
CA ILE A 398 27.60 -1.99 -39.14
C ILE A 398 26.49 -1.89 -38.07
N ILE A 399 25.62 -0.89 -38.24
CA ILE A 399 24.27 -0.88 -37.66
C ILE A 399 23.30 -1.23 -38.81
N GLU A 400 22.66 -2.39 -38.72
CA GLU A 400 21.69 -2.89 -39.69
C GLU A 400 20.26 -2.54 -39.30
N ILE A 401 19.37 -2.42 -40.29
CA ILE A 401 17.92 -2.30 -40.09
C ILE A 401 17.29 -3.62 -40.53
N VAL A 402 16.67 -4.32 -39.57
CA VAL A 402 16.02 -5.62 -39.80
C VAL A 402 14.52 -5.54 -39.58
N THR A 403 13.76 -6.25 -40.40
CA THR A 403 12.32 -6.46 -40.18
C THR A 403 12.15 -7.60 -39.18
N ILE A 404 11.67 -7.28 -37.97
CA ILE A 404 11.33 -8.26 -36.94
C ILE A 404 9.89 -8.72 -37.16
N GLN A 405 9.68 -10.04 -37.13
CA GLN A 405 8.36 -10.65 -36.97
C GLN A 405 8.24 -11.20 -35.55
N ASP A 406 7.35 -10.59 -34.76
CA ASP A 406 7.16 -10.84 -33.33
C ASP A 406 5.79 -11.51 -33.12
N GLU A 407 5.77 -12.84 -33.00
CA GLU A 407 4.55 -13.61 -32.77
C GLU A 407 4.15 -13.57 -31.28
N GLN A 408 3.01 -12.95 -31.02
CA GLN A 408 2.46 -12.77 -29.68
C GLN A 408 1.14 -13.53 -29.55
N ASN A 409 1.06 -14.32 -28.48
CA ASN A 409 -0.06 -15.20 -28.20
C ASN A 409 -0.77 -14.76 -26.91
N ARG A 410 -2.08 -14.56 -27.00
CA ARG A 410 -2.98 -14.26 -25.88
C ARG A 410 -4.13 -15.26 -25.84
N PHE A 411 -4.77 -15.35 -24.69
CA PHE A 411 -5.94 -16.19 -24.45
C PHE A 411 -6.97 -15.33 -23.71
N THR A 412 -8.23 -15.48 -24.07
CA THR A 412 -9.38 -15.05 -23.25
C THR A 412 -10.21 -16.30 -22.92
N ASP A 413 -11.11 -16.19 -21.94
CA ASP A 413 -11.96 -17.30 -21.55
C ASP A 413 -13.13 -17.48 -22.54
N ASP A 414 -13.55 -18.73 -22.74
CA ASP A 414 -14.66 -19.15 -23.62
C ASP A 414 -15.92 -19.31 -22.74
N LEU A 415 -16.84 -18.33 -22.78
CA LEU A 415 -17.94 -18.21 -21.82
C LEU A 415 -19.11 -19.15 -22.17
N ASP A 416 -19.10 -20.36 -21.59
CA ASP A 416 -20.16 -21.37 -21.76
C ASP A 416 -21.52 -20.89 -21.18
N SER A 417 -21.51 -20.34 -19.96
CA SER A 417 -22.75 -19.88 -19.31
C SER A 417 -22.54 -18.73 -18.32
N THR A 418 -23.60 -17.92 -18.15
CA THR A 418 -23.75 -17.04 -16.98
C THR A 418 -24.95 -17.48 -16.17
N VAL A 419 -24.77 -17.61 -14.86
CA VAL A 419 -25.82 -17.96 -13.90
C VAL A 419 -26.12 -16.75 -13.05
N THR A 420 -27.22 -16.05 -13.35
CA THR A 420 -27.71 -14.94 -12.55
C THR A 420 -28.60 -15.49 -11.44
N LEU A 421 -28.16 -15.38 -10.19
CA LEU A 421 -28.98 -15.69 -9.03
C LEU A 421 -29.54 -14.40 -8.43
N TYR A 422 -30.86 -14.32 -8.37
CA TYR A 422 -31.58 -13.31 -7.61
C TYR A 422 -31.72 -13.79 -6.16
N THR A 423 -31.30 -12.97 -5.21
CA THR A 423 -31.35 -13.25 -3.77
C THR A 423 -32.05 -12.13 -3.01
N ASN A 424 -32.53 -12.41 -1.80
CA ASN A 424 -33.03 -11.35 -0.92
C ASN A 424 -31.85 -10.62 -0.27
N LYS A 425 -31.93 -9.28 -0.25
CA LYS A 425 -30.87 -8.44 0.30
C LYS A 425 -30.59 -8.79 1.75
N VAL A 426 -29.35 -9.14 2.06
CA VAL A 426 -28.89 -9.35 3.44
C VAL A 426 -28.91 -8.00 4.16
N ILE A 427 -29.64 -7.94 5.27
CA ILE A 427 -29.75 -6.76 6.14
C ILE A 427 -28.64 -6.78 7.19
N GLU A 428 -28.39 -7.96 7.78
CA GLU A 428 -27.66 -8.09 9.04
C GLU A 428 -27.19 -9.54 9.26
N HIS A 429 -26.03 -9.72 9.90
CA HIS A 429 -25.48 -11.02 10.30
C HIS A 429 -25.08 -11.01 11.79
N LEU A 430 -25.63 -11.96 12.56
CA LEU A 430 -25.30 -12.17 13.98
C LEU A 430 -24.52 -13.49 14.14
N PRO A 431 -23.23 -13.48 14.53
CA PRO A 431 -22.46 -14.70 14.74
C PRO A 431 -22.97 -15.50 15.95
N SER A 432 -22.97 -16.82 15.85
CA SER A 432 -23.41 -17.70 16.94
C SER A 432 -22.23 -18.08 17.83
N ASN A 433 -22.00 -17.34 18.92
CA ASN A 433 -21.20 -17.87 20.04
C ASN A 433 -21.86 -17.65 21.41
N ASN A 434 -21.82 -18.72 22.21
CA ASN A 434 -22.42 -18.85 23.55
C ASN A 434 -23.86 -18.30 23.68
N GLY A 435 -24.83 -19.19 23.46
CA GLY A 435 -26.26 -18.85 23.45
C GLY A 435 -26.78 -18.33 24.78
N GLY A 436 -26.88 -17.00 24.89
CA GLY A 436 -27.62 -16.26 25.89
C GLY A 436 -28.56 -15.26 25.21
N ASP A 437 -29.69 -14.96 25.86
CA ASP A 437 -30.63 -13.96 25.34
C ASP A 437 -30.04 -12.54 25.48
N TYR A 438 -30.08 -11.71 24.44
CA TYR A 438 -29.75 -10.28 24.57
C TYR A 438 -30.92 -9.51 25.18
N PHE A 439 -30.63 -8.78 26.25
CA PHE A 439 -31.55 -7.84 26.87
C PHE A 439 -31.57 -6.53 26.10
N ILE A 440 -32.77 -6.02 25.83
CA ILE A 440 -32.97 -4.78 25.08
C ILE A 440 -33.03 -3.61 26.06
N THR A 441 -32.18 -2.62 25.82
CA THR A 441 -32.11 -1.33 26.53
C THR A 441 -32.20 -0.19 25.52
N LYS A 442 -32.68 0.97 25.98
CA LYS A 442 -32.80 2.19 25.18
C LYS A 442 -32.37 3.39 26.00
N THR A 443 -31.52 4.22 25.40
CA THR A 443 -31.21 5.56 25.87
C THR A 443 -32.05 6.55 25.05
N GLU A 444 -32.50 7.63 25.67
CA GLU A 444 -33.37 8.62 25.03
C GLU A 444 -33.11 10.01 25.61
N TRP A 445 -32.86 11.01 24.78
CA TRP A 445 -32.57 12.38 25.23
C TRP A 445 -33.07 13.42 24.23
N SER A 446 -33.03 14.68 24.64
CA SER A 446 -33.32 15.83 23.78
C SER A 446 -32.22 16.89 23.83
N ASP A 447 -32.02 17.58 22.71
CA ASP A 447 -31.12 18.74 22.65
C ASP A 447 -31.80 20.02 23.18
N SER A 448 -31.05 21.14 23.19
CA SER A 448 -31.57 22.46 23.60
C SER A 448 -32.63 23.05 22.66
N TYR A 449 -32.91 22.41 21.51
CA TYR A 449 -33.97 22.77 20.56
C TYR A 449 -35.19 21.83 20.65
N ASN A 450 -35.15 20.84 21.56
CA ASN A 450 -36.15 19.79 21.74
C ASN A 450 -36.27 18.87 20.50
N ASN A 451 -35.18 18.64 19.77
CA ASN A 451 -35.05 17.48 18.89
C ASN A 451 -34.80 16.24 19.77
N ARG A 452 -35.46 15.12 19.46
CA ARG A 452 -35.39 13.86 20.23
C ARG A 452 -34.43 12.88 19.56
N TYR A 453 -33.56 12.28 20.37
CA TYR A 453 -32.59 11.28 19.97
C TYR A 453 -32.73 10.03 20.86
N TYR A 454 -32.32 8.88 20.34
CA TYR A 454 -32.28 7.62 21.09
C TYR A 454 -31.22 6.70 20.49
N ASP A 455 -30.74 5.75 21.30
CA ASP A 455 -30.00 4.58 20.83
C ASP A 455 -30.54 3.31 21.50
N TYR A 456 -30.44 2.17 20.80
CA TYR A 456 -30.75 0.85 21.35
C TYR A 456 -29.45 0.13 21.72
N LEU A 457 -29.31 -0.20 22.99
CA LEU A 457 -28.17 -0.92 23.53
C LEU A 457 -28.60 -2.36 23.84
N LEU A 458 -27.74 -3.33 23.50
CA LEU A 458 -28.05 -4.76 23.57
C LEU A 458 -27.00 -5.45 24.44
N PHE A 459 -27.41 -5.93 25.62
CA PHE A 459 -26.49 -6.48 26.63
C PHE A 459 -26.70 -7.97 26.88
N LYS A 460 -25.60 -8.67 27.20
CA LYS A 460 -25.54 -10.11 27.47
C LYS A 460 -24.64 -10.35 28.68
N GLU A 461 -25.18 -11.01 29.69
CA GLU A 461 -24.48 -11.34 30.94
C GLU A 461 -24.13 -12.84 30.93
N ASN A 462 -22.85 -13.18 31.09
CA ASN A 462 -22.37 -14.56 31.16
C ASN A 462 -21.15 -14.68 32.08
N GLU A 463 -19.94 -14.84 31.54
CA GLU A 463 -18.68 -14.76 32.31
C GLU A 463 -18.25 -13.30 32.56
N HIS A 464 -18.59 -12.43 31.62
CA HIS A 464 -18.39 -10.99 31.65
C HIS A 464 -19.70 -10.29 31.30
N ILE A 465 -19.73 -8.96 31.40
CA ILE A 465 -20.79 -8.15 30.78
C ILE A 465 -20.36 -7.85 29.34
N TYR A 466 -21.15 -8.33 28.38
CA TYR A 466 -20.95 -8.09 26.95
C TYR A 466 -21.97 -7.09 26.42
N GLN A 467 -21.55 -6.30 25.44
CA GLN A 467 -22.39 -5.45 24.63
C GLN A 467 -22.29 -5.90 23.17
N LEU A 468 -23.43 -6.06 22.52
CA LEU A 468 -23.50 -6.33 21.10
C LEU A 468 -23.28 -5.02 20.34
N VAL A 469 -22.19 -4.93 19.57
CA VAL A 469 -21.79 -3.70 18.86
C VAL A 469 -21.44 -3.98 17.40
N HIS A 470 -21.60 -2.96 16.56
CA HIS A 470 -20.98 -2.91 15.23
C HIS A 470 -19.58 -2.29 15.36
N PRO A 471 -18.48 -3.00 15.03
CA PRO A 471 -17.15 -2.42 14.98
C PRO A 471 -17.12 -1.20 14.06
N THR A 472 -16.55 -0.10 14.55
CA THR A 472 -16.51 1.18 13.84
C THR A 472 -15.07 1.69 13.76
N TYR A 473 -14.67 2.14 12.57
CA TYR A 473 -13.30 2.51 12.24
C TYR A 473 -13.29 3.91 11.60
N PHE A 474 -12.32 4.76 11.94
CA PHE A 474 -12.18 6.04 11.23
C PHE A 474 -11.70 5.80 9.80
N VAL A 475 -12.16 6.59 8.84
CA VAL A 475 -11.76 6.42 7.42
C VAL A 475 -10.59 7.33 7.03
N PRO A 476 -9.75 6.95 6.07
CA PRO A 476 -8.74 7.84 5.50
C PRO A 476 -9.35 9.09 4.83
N GLU A 477 -8.54 10.13 4.62
CA GLU A 477 -8.97 11.30 3.85
C GLU A 477 -9.47 10.92 2.44
N GLY A 478 -10.57 11.53 2.01
CA GLY A 478 -11.20 11.31 0.70
C GLY A 478 -12.59 10.67 0.74
N PHE A 479 -13.01 10.15 1.89
CA PHE A 479 -14.37 9.65 2.13
C PHE A 479 -15.34 10.77 2.58
N VAL A 480 -16.65 10.52 2.49
CA VAL A 480 -17.72 11.51 2.77
C VAL A 480 -18.21 11.45 4.23
N THR A 481 -17.92 10.36 4.94
CA THR A 481 -18.20 10.19 6.38
C THR A 481 -16.89 10.19 7.15
N ASN A 482 -16.92 10.47 8.46
CA ASN A 482 -15.73 10.42 9.31
C ASN A 482 -15.41 9.00 9.81
N PHE A 483 -16.40 8.11 9.79
CA PHE A 483 -16.30 6.71 10.20
C PHE A 483 -16.95 5.78 9.16
N TRP A 484 -16.45 4.55 9.13
CA TRP A 484 -17.08 3.39 8.50
C TRP A 484 -17.48 2.41 9.60
N VAL A 485 -18.75 2.02 9.60
CA VAL A 485 -19.33 1.05 10.54
C VAL A 485 -19.42 -0.28 9.81
N SER A 486 -18.94 -1.36 10.43
CA SER A 486 -19.04 -2.70 9.84
C SER A 486 -20.48 -3.21 9.83
N ASN A 487 -20.84 -3.97 8.79
CA ASN A 487 -22.07 -4.75 8.77
C ASN A 487 -22.00 -5.98 9.69
N ASP A 488 -20.78 -6.40 10.06
CA ASP A 488 -20.56 -7.44 11.07
C ASP A 488 -20.83 -6.91 12.48
N ILE A 489 -21.20 -7.84 13.37
CA ILE A 489 -21.58 -7.56 14.75
C ILE A 489 -20.75 -8.45 15.68
N VAL A 490 -20.26 -7.88 16.79
CA VAL A 490 -19.43 -8.59 17.79
C VAL A 490 -19.97 -8.44 19.20
N ASP A 491 -19.76 -9.45 20.03
CA ASP A 491 -19.85 -9.33 21.49
C ASP A 491 -18.58 -8.63 22.00
N GLU A 492 -18.61 -7.30 22.16
CA GLU A 492 -17.53 -6.60 22.85
C GLU A 492 -17.67 -6.78 24.37
N VAL A 493 -16.56 -7.04 25.07
CA VAL A 493 -16.55 -7.01 26.53
C VAL A 493 -16.70 -5.57 27.02
N LEU A 494 -17.84 -5.27 27.64
CA LEU A 494 -18.08 -4.02 28.32
C LEU A 494 -17.32 -4.01 29.66
N TYR A 495 -17.56 -5.02 30.50
CA TYR A 495 -16.88 -5.19 31.79
C TYR A 495 -16.35 -6.62 31.97
N TYR A 496 -15.03 -6.75 32.00
CA TYR A 496 -14.35 -7.96 32.46
C TYR A 496 -14.69 -8.21 33.94
N THR A 497 -14.98 -9.46 34.31
CA THR A 497 -15.19 -9.86 35.71
C THR A 497 -14.52 -11.19 36.00
N VAL A 498 -14.04 -11.38 37.23
CA VAL A 498 -13.42 -12.64 37.67
C VAL A 498 -14.32 -13.32 38.68
N ASN A 499 -14.94 -14.44 38.29
CA ASN A 499 -16.01 -15.12 39.04
C ASN A 499 -17.22 -14.21 39.38
N GLY A 500 -17.62 -13.34 38.44
CA GLY A 500 -18.72 -12.38 38.65
C GLY A 500 -18.35 -11.17 39.51
N ARG A 501 -17.06 -10.83 39.61
CA ARG A 501 -16.56 -9.73 40.46
C ARG A 501 -15.70 -8.72 39.71
N LEU A 502 -15.93 -7.45 40.04
CA LEU A 502 -14.99 -6.34 39.83
C LEU A 502 -13.94 -6.38 40.94
N ARG A 503 -12.70 -5.98 40.62
CA ARG A 503 -11.55 -6.01 41.52
C ARG A 503 -10.73 -4.73 41.35
N ASP A 504 -10.26 -4.15 42.44
CA ASP A 504 -9.37 -2.98 42.39
C ASP A 504 -8.01 -3.36 41.78
N GLY A 505 -7.47 -2.48 40.92
CA GLY A 505 -6.20 -2.69 40.25
C GLY A 505 -6.23 -3.75 39.14
N GLU A 506 -7.41 -4.08 38.62
CA GLU A 506 -7.53 -4.92 37.41
C GLU A 506 -7.02 -4.13 36.20
N ILE A 507 -6.19 -4.78 35.39
CA ILE A 507 -5.67 -4.29 34.11
C ILE A 507 -5.76 -5.43 33.08
N ILE A 508 -6.36 -5.15 31.93
CA ILE A 508 -6.34 -5.97 30.72
C ILE A 508 -5.93 -5.08 29.55
N GLU A 509 -4.86 -5.47 28.86
CA GLU A 509 -4.33 -4.84 27.64
C GLU A 509 -4.31 -5.90 26.52
N GLU A 510 -4.84 -5.54 25.35
CA GLU A 510 -5.02 -6.44 24.19
C GLU A 510 -4.61 -5.68 22.92
N ASP A 511 -3.77 -6.26 22.06
CA ASP A 511 -3.53 -5.75 20.71
C ASP A 511 -3.79 -6.79 19.62
N TYR A 512 -4.28 -6.32 18.47
CA TYR A 512 -4.58 -7.14 17.30
C TYR A 512 -4.65 -6.28 16.02
N TYR A 513 -4.82 -6.93 14.86
CA TYR A 513 -5.00 -6.24 13.57
C TYR A 513 -6.36 -6.59 12.97
N ASP A 514 -7.14 -5.57 12.64
CA ASP A 514 -8.39 -5.69 11.88
C ASP A 514 -8.13 -5.31 10.41
N THR A 515 -8.70 -6.10 9.49
CA THR A 515 -8.69 -5.81 8.04
C THR A 515 -10.12 -5.58 7.57
N THR A 516 -10.44 -4.36 7.17
CA THR A 516 -11.77 -3.96 6.70
C THR A 516 -11.77 -3.79 5.18
N SER A 517 -12.95 -3.50 4.60
CA SER A 517 -13.06 -3.11 3.18
C SER A 517 -12.52 -1.70 2.89
N VAL A 518 -12.06 -0.96 3.91
CA VAL A 518 -11.52 0.40 3.78
C VAL A 518 -10.01 0.43 3.99
N ALA A 519 -9.51 -0.21 5.06
CA ALA A 519 -8.09 -0.25 5.39
C ALA A 519 -7.75 -1.36 6.41
N ILE A 520 -6.47 -1.46 6.79
CA ILE A 520 -5.98 -2.30 7.88
C ILE A 520 -5.67 -1.40 9.08
N TYR A 521 -6.11 -1.80 10.28
CA TYR A 521 -5.94 -1.05 11.52
C TYR A 521 -5.24 -1.94 12.55
N LYS A 522 -4.25 -1.39 13.27
CA LYS A 522 -3.84 -1.95 14.56
C LYS A 522 -4.87 -1.47 15.60
N MET A 523 -5.41 -2.40 16.36
CA MET A 523 -6.37 -2.14 17.43
C MET A 523 -5.69 -2.40 18.77
N GLU A 524 -5.72 -1.42 19.68
CA GLU A 524 -5.13 -1.52 21.02
C GLU A 524 -6.19 -1.17 22.06
N LYS A 525 -6.57 -2.16 22.88
CA LYS A 525 -7.61 -2.02 23.91
C LYS A 525 -6.99 -2.11 25.30
N ARG A 526 -7.49 -1.26 26.20
CA ARG A 526 -7.03 -1.13 27.58
C ARG A 526 -8.19 -0.92 28.53
N PHE A 527 -8.32 -1.84 29.49
CA PHE A 527 -9.35 -1.85 30.52
C PHE A 527 -8.68 -1.74 31.89
N THR A 528 -9.12 -0.78 32.73
CA THR A 528 -8.67 -0.67 34.13
C THR A 528 -9.84 -0.52 35.11
N VAL A 529 -9.67 -0.99 36.34
CA VAL A 529 -10.65 -0.87 37.43
C VAL A 529 -10.00 -0.33 38.71
N GLU A 530 -10.63 0.68 39.31
CA GLU A 530 -10.18 1.38 40.52
C GLU A 530 -11.36 1.53 41.50
N THR A 531 -11.15 1.41 42.81
CA THR A 531 -12.14 1.91 43.80
C THR A 531 -12.04 3.41 43.94
N ASP A 532 -13.19 4.10 43.86
CA ASP A 532 -13.26 5.57 43.90
C ASP A 532 -14.48 6.07 44.70
N ALA A 533 -14.54 7.37 44.97
CA ALA A 533 -15.67 8.02 45.62
C ALA A 533 -16.11 9.28 44.86
N ILE A 534 -17.34 9.28 44.35
CA ILE A 534 -17.85 10.30 43.42
C ILE A 534 -19.07 11.04 43.97
N THR A 535 -19.26 12.29 43.55
CA THR A 535 -20.39 13.12 43.97
C THR A 535 -21.30 13.38 42.78
N VAL A 536 -22.58 13.05 42.93
CA VAL A 536 -23.60 13.11 41.86
C VAL A 536 -24.91 13.69 42.42
N PRO A 537 -25.77 14.30 41.59
CA PRO A 537 -27.04 14.93 42.02
C PRO A 537 -28.15 13.95 42.46
N ALA A 538 -27.84 12.66 42.66
CA ALA A 538 -28.79 11.57 42.91
C ALA A 538 -29.46 11.54 44.31
N ARG A 539 -29.46 12.64 45.07
CA ARG A 539 -29.97 12.64 46.46
C ARG A 539 -31.49 12.53 46.51
N ARG A 540 -31.97 11.41 47.06
CA ARG A 540 -33.40 11.05 47.25
C ARG A 540 -34.28 12.07 47.99
N VAL A 541 -33.72 13.10 48.62
CA VAL A 541 -34.45 14.17 49.32
C VAL A 541 -33.91 15.51 48.81
N LYS A 542 -34.70 16.17 47.96
CA LYS A 542 -34.35 17.45 47.30
C LYS A 542 -34.77 18.70 48.09
N TYR A 543 -35.66 18.56 49.07
CA TYR A 543 -36.31 19.67 49.78
C TYR A 543 -36.52 19.39 51.28
N SER A 544 -36.81 20.45 52.04
CA SER A 544 -37.37 20.39 53.39
C SER A 544 -38.70 21.15 53.43
N GLU A 545 -39.72 20.56 54.04
CA GLU A 545 -41.03 21.19 54.22
C GLU A 545 -41.14 21.83 55.61
N THR A 546 -41.90 22.93 55.70
CA THR A 546 -42.23 23.65 56.94
C THR A 546 -43.70 24.07 56.89
N ASP A 547 -44.32 24.35 58.05
CA ASP A 547 -45.76 24.69 58.20
C ASP A 547 -46.31 25.81 57.28
N SER A 548 -45.45 26.54 56.55
CA SER A 548 -45.81 27.61 55.62
C SER A 548 -45.02 27.67 54.31
N SER A 549 -44.04 26.78 54.07
CA SER A 549 -43.10 26.91 52.94
C SER A 549 -42.29 25.65 52.64
N ILE A 550 -42.01 25.41 51.36
CA ILE A 550 -41.02 24.45 50.87
C ILE A 550 -39.68 25.18 50.71
N ILE A 551 -38.58 24.56 51.14
CA ILE A 551 -37.21 25.07 50.96
C ILE A 551 -36.42 24.02 50.19
N CYS A 552 -35.87 24.37 49.03
CA CYS A 552 -35.03 23.48 48.23
C CYS A 552 -33.63 23.37 48.85
N LEU A 553 -33.09 22.16 48.98
CA LEU A 553 -31.78 21.93 49.60
C LEU A 553 -30.61 22.27 48.66
N ALA A 554 -30.84 22.35 47.34
CA ALA A 554 -29.87 22.82 46.35
C ALA A 554 -29.61 24.33 46.45
N ASN A 555 -30.63 25.10 46.87
CA ASN A 555 -30.56 26.55 46.99
C ASN A 555 -31.65 27.03 47.97
N GLU A 556 -31.27 27.34 49.20
CA GLU A 556 -32.20 27.75 50.27
C GLU A 556 -32.97 29.06 49.96
N ASN A 557 -32.53 29.83 48.94
CA ASN A 557 -33.20 31.05 48.50
C ASN A 557 -34.31 30.78 47.46
N LEU A 558 -34.38 29.56 46.91
CA LEU A 558 -35.40 29.17 45.93
C LEU A 558 -36.67 28.70 46.65
N MET A 559 -37.72 29.52 46.58
CA MET A 559 -39.06 29.19 47.08
C MET A 559 -39.94 28.69 45.94
N VAL A 560 -40.37 27.44 46.04
CA VAL A 560 -41.21 26.74 45.06
C VAL A 560 -42.65 26.54 45.55
N ALA A 561 -43.57 26.25 44.63
CA ALA A 561 -44.96 25.94 44.95
C ALA A 561 -45.21 24.42 45.05
N ASP A 562 -44.47 23.61 44.29
CA ASP A 562 -44.51 22.15 44.32
C ASP A 562 -43.11 21.58 44.64
N PRO A 563 -42.96 20.56 45.50
CA PRO A 563 -41.64 20.01 45.82
C PRO A 563 -40.90 19.38 44.62
N SER A 564 -41.59 19.06 43.53
CA SER A 564 -40.98 18.61 42.27
C SER A 564 -40.29 19.73 41.48
N GLU A 565 -40.55 21.00 41.79
CA GLU A 565 -39.85 22.15 41.21
C GLU A 565 -38.47 22.39 41.85
N CYS A 566 -38.13 21.68 42.95
CA CYS A 566 -36.79 21.80 43.55
C CYS A 566 -35.73 21.09 42.69
N PRO A 567 -34.61 21.76 42.36
CA PRO A 567 -33.47 21.13 41.69
C PRO A 567 -32.95 19.91 42.45
N ALA A 568 -32.27 19.03 41.73
CA ALA A 568 -31.53 17.93 42.33
C ALA A 568 -30.39 18.44 43.24
N VAL A 569 -29.84 17.53 44.05
CA VAL A 569 -28.96 17.88 45.16
C VAL A 569 -27.85 16.85 45.25
N ASP A 570 -26.63 17.32 45.45
CA ASP A 570 -25.47 16.46 45.48
C ASP A 570 -25.46 15.49 46.67
N THR A 571 -24.93 14.30 46.40
CA THR A 571 -24.59 13.29 47.39
C THR A 571 -23.29 12.58 46.97
N THR A 572 -22.35 12.46 47.90
CA THR A 572 -21.13 11.67 47.69
C THR A 572 -21.41 10.19 47.96
N LEU A 573 -20.97 9.34 47.04
CA LEU A 573 -21.04 7.89 47.08
C LEU A 573 -19.61 7.36 47.28
N TYR A 574 -19.42 6.48 48.28
CA TYR A 574 -18.09 6.02 48.73
C TYR A 574 -17.82 4.53 48.47
N ASP A 575 -18.75 3.85 47.79
CA ASP A 575 -18.70 2.42 47.51
C ASP A 575 -18.95 2.24 46.01
N CYS A 576 -17.96 2.68 45.25
CA CYS A 576 -18.00 2.76 43.79
C CYS A 576 -16.75 2.16 43.16
N PHE A 577 -16.92 1.54 41.99
CA PHE A 577 -15.84 1.20 41.09
C PHE A 577 -15.84 2.18 39.92
N LYS A 578 -14.69 2.78 39.65
CA LYS A 578 -14.37 3.49 38.43
C LYS A 578 -13.76 2.50 37.43
N ILE A 579 -14.26 2.50 36.21
CA ILE A 579 -13.81 1.62 35.14
C ILE A 579 -13.42 2.48 33.95
N THR A 580 -12.18 2.36 33.48
CA THR A 580 -11.68 3.09 32.30
C THR A 580 -11.50 2.11 31.15
N ARG A 581 -12.18 2.37 30.02
CA ARG A 581 -12.07 1.61 28.76
C ARG A 581 -11.44 2.52 27.71
N THR A 582 -10.18 2.31 27.32
CA THR A 582 -9.55 3.02 26.20
C THR A 582 -9.40 2.06 25.00
N THR A 583 -9.76 2.51 23.81
CA THR A 583 -9.48 1.84 22.54
C THR A 583 -8.75 2.83 21.63
N THR A 584 -7.51 2.52 21.27
CA THR A 584 -6.78 3.21 20.21
C THR A 584 -6.87 2.37 18.93
N MET A 585 -7.13 3.02 17.80
CA MET A 585 -7.09 2.43 16.47
C MET A 585 -6.09 3.21 15.62
N THR A 586 -5.10 2.52 15.07
CA THR A 586 -3.99 3.13 14.33
C THR A 586 -3.93 2.56 12.91
N LEU A 587 -4.05 3.45 11.91
CA LEU A 587 -4.14 3.11 10.50
C LEU A 587 -2.78 2.65 9.95
N VAL A 588 -2.71 1.40 9.47
CA VAL A 588 -1.49 0.80 8.95
C VAL A 588 -1.12 1.47 7.62
N GLY A 589 -0.01 2.22 7.63
CA GLY A 589 0.49 2.97 6.48
C GLY A 589 0.96 4.35 6.89
N ASN A 590 0.02 5.30 7.08
CA ASN A 590 0.33 6.67 7.51
C ASN A 590 0.43 6.85 9.04
N ALA A 591 0.14 5.80 9.83
CA ALA A 591 0.19 5.81 11.29
C ALA A 591 -0.67 6.90 11.97
N VAL A 592 -1.77 7.32 11.32
CA VAL A 592 -2.79 8.14 11.99
C VAL A 592 -3.51 7.30 13.04
N GLU A 593 -3.70 7.89 14.21
CA GLU A 593 -4.33 7.29 15.38
C GLU A 593 -5.64 8.00 15.71
N PHE A 594 -6.63 7.22 16.10
CA PHE A 594 -7.83 7.71 16.77
C PHE A 594 -8.03 6.94 18.07
N GLY A 595 -8.23 7.66 19.17
CA GLY A 595 -8.50 7.10 20.48
C GLY A 595 -9.92 7.38 20.92
N ILE A 596 -10.59 6.39 21.52
CA ILE A 596 -11.84 6.55 22.28
C ILE A 596 -11.58 6.11 23.72
N ARG A 597 -12.00 6.91 24.70
CA ARG A 597 -11.90 6.58 26.13
C ARG A 597 -13.23 6.81 26.81
N GLY A 598 -13.80 5.74 27.36
CA GLY A 598 -14.99 5.77 28.21
C GLY A 598 -14.58 5.60 29.67
N ILE A 599 -15.16 6.37 30.58
CA ILE A 599 -14.94 6.26 32.02
C ILE A 599 -16.28 6.14 32.73
N THR A 600 -16.59 4.96 33.28
CA THR A 600 -17.84 4.71 34.00
C THR A 600 -17.59 4.59 35.50
N TRP A 601 -18.43 5.22 36.33
CA TRP A 601 -18.53 4.95 37.75
C TRP A 601 -19.78 4.14 38.04
N LEU A 602 -19.59 2.98 38.68
CA LEU A 602 -20.62 2.06 39.13
C LEU A 602 -20.73 2.11 40.66
N SER A 603 -21.91 2.43 41.21
CA SER A 603 -22.17 2.45 42.65
C SER A 603 -23.02 1.27 43.09
N ARG A 604 -22.73 0.73 44.29
CA ARG A 604 -23.55 -0.31 44.90
C ARG A 604 -25.03 0.11 44.96
N ASP A 605 -25.92 -0.84 44.65
CA ASP A 605 -27.39 -0.73 44.68
C ASP A 605 -27.98 0.38 43.76
N MET A 606 -27.17 1.00 42.90
CA MET A 606 -27.58 2.12 42.02
C MET A 606 -27.21 1.92 40.55
N GLY A 607 -26.20 1.10 40.22
CA GLY A 607 -25.75 0.91 38.85
C GLY A 607 -24.79 2.02 38.41
N ILE A 608 -24.92 2.44 37.15
CA ILE A 608 -24.18 3.58 36.59
C ILE A 608 -24.60 4.85 37.33
N VAL A 609 -23.62 5.57 37.88
CA VAL A 609 -23.82 6.87 38.54
C VAL A 609 -23.19 8.04 37.79
N GLN A 610 -22.11 7.78 37.04
CA GLN A 610 -21.50 8.74 36.11
C GLN A 610 -20.90 7.97 34.93
N ASP A 611 -20.94 8.54 33.74
CA ASP A 611 -20.28 7.99 32.55
C ASP A 611 -19.74 9.14 31.68
N GLU A 612 -18.48 9.06 31.26
CA GLU A 612 -17.78 10.10 30.50
C GLU A 612 -17.19 9.53 29.21
N LEU A 613 -17.33 10.25 28.11
CA LEU A 613 -16.77 9.91 26.80
C LEU A 613 -15.75 10.96 26.35
N TYR A 614 -14.55 10.49 26.00
CA TYR A 614 -13.43 11.27 25.47
C TYR A 614 -12.91 10.68 24.16
N ILE A 615 -12.33 11.53 23.31
CA ILE A 615 -11.65 11.15 22.06
C ILE A 615 -10.27 11.79 21.94
N ARG A 616 -9.36 11.16 21.19
CA ARG A 616 -8.03 11.68 20.79
C ARG A 616 -7.82 11.45 19.30
N TRP A 617 -7.09 12.35 18.63
CA TRP A 617 -6.46 12.13 17.34
C TRP A 617 -4.94 12.24 17.51
N THR A 618 -4.14 11.78 16.53
CA THR A 618 -2.68 11.99 16.51
C THR A 618 -2.32 13.45 16.82
N GLU A 619 -1.38 13.65 17.75
CA GLU A 619 -0.88 14.97 18.15
C GLU A 619 -0.24 15.75 16.97
N GLU A 620 -0.31 17.08 17.02
CA GLU A 620 0.45 17.93 16.09
C GLU A 620 1.96 17.82 16.34
N PHE A 621 2.75 18.06 15.29
CA PHE A 621 4.20 17.87 15.32
C PHE A 621 4.89 18.81 16.32
N GLY A 622 5.19 18.31 17.52
CA GLY A 622 5.92 19.01 18.57
C GLY A 622 5.23 19.08 19.94
N GLU A 623 4.11 18.37 20.15
CA GLU A 623 3.59 18.11 21.50
C GLU A 623 4.10 16.76 22.05
N ASP A 624 4.23 16.66 23.38
CA ASP A 624 4.84 15.51 24.09
C ASP A 624 3.82 14.76 25.01
N GLU A 625 2.53 15.13 25.00
CA GLU A 625 1.49 14.60 25.91
C GLU A 625 0.14 14.34 25.20
N GLU A 626 -0.50 13.19 25.46
CA GLU A 626 -1.81 12.82 24.88
C GLU A 626 -2.93 13.82 25.26
N ILE A 627 -3.42 14.61 24.30
CA ILE A 627 -4.60 15.47 24.50
C ILE A 627 -5.90 14.67 24.24
N TRP A 628 -6.76 14.60 25.26
CA TRP A 628 -8.07 13.95 25.20
C TRP A 628 -9.20 14.97 25.29
N TYR A 629 -10.02 15.05 24.24
CA TYR A 629 -11.15 15.95 24.12
C TYR A 629 -12.42 15.29 24.65
N GLY A 630 -13.10 15.93 25.61
CA GLY A 630 -14.36 15.44 26.14
C GLY A 630 -15.52 15.64 25.15
N VAL A 631 -16.25 14.57 24.86
CA VAL A 631 -17.42 14.59 23.98
C VAL A 631 -18.70 14.84 24.79
N SER A 632 -18.92 14.03 25.83
CA SER A 632 -20.09 14.15 26.70
C SER A 632 -19.91 13.46 28.05
N LYS A 633 -20.70 13.87 29.04
CA LYS A 633 -20.78 13.25 30.38
C LYS A 633 -22.25 13.07 30.79
N TRP A 634 -22.53 11.99 31.50
CA TRP A 634 -23.81 11.71 32.16
C TRP A 634 -23.59 11.69 33.67
N GLU A 635 -24.43 12.38 34.46
CA GLU A 635 -24.44 12.29 35.93
C GLU A 635 -25.84 11.89 36.42
N LEU A 636 -25.94 10.89 37.31
CA LEU A 636 -27.24 10.35 37.73
C LEU A 636 -28.03 11.34 38.59
N GLY A 637 -29.27 11.63 38.18
CA GLY A 637 -30.23 12.46 38.91
C GLY A 637 -31.32 11.66 39.64
N GLU A 638 -31.83 10.59 39.03
CA GLU A 638 -32.79 9.68 39.67
C GLU A 638 -32.63 8.24 39.17
N PHE A 639 -32.70 7.27 40.09
CA PHE A 639 -32.68 5.84 39.77
C PHE A 639 -33.84 5.12 40.46
N THR A 640 -34.60 4.36 39.68
CA THR A 640 -35.57 3.39 40.20
C THR A 640 -35.41 2.04 39.51
N SER A 641 -35.38 0.99 40.31
CA SER A 641 -35.46 -0.40 39.86
C SER A 641 -36.63 -1.09 40.56
N PHE A 642 -37.49 -1.72 39.78
CA PHE A 642 -38.64 -2.45 40.28
C PHE A 642 -38.51 -3.92 39.93
N ALA A 643 -38.37 -4.75 40.97
CA ALA A 643 -38.30 -6.19 40.83
C ALA A 643 -39.51 -6.72 40.06
N GLY A 644 -39.28 -7.26 38.85
CA GLY A 644 -40.34 -7.74 37.97
C GLY A 644 -41.22 -8.77 38.70
N ASN A 645 -42.54 -8.68 38.57
CA ASN A 645 -43.49 -9.38 39.45
C ASN A 645 -43.29 -10.91 39.42
N ARG A 646 -42.50 -11.43 40.37
CA ARG A 646 -41.75 -12.70 40.23
C ARG A 646 -42.64 -13.94 40.04
N LEU A 647 -43.88 -13.93 40.54
CA LEU A 647 -44.84 -15.00 40.34
C LEU A 647 -45.49 -15.00 38.94
N GLY A 648 -45.57 -13.83 38.30
CA GLY A 648 -46.07 -13.69 36.93
C GLY A 648 -44.99 -14.02 35.89
N ARG A 649 -43.76 -13.52 36.08
CA ARG A 649 -42.68 -13.73 35.09
C ARG A 649 -42.19 -15.17 34.97
N PHE A 650 -42.33 -16.01 36.01
CA PHE A 650 -42.11 -17.46 35.91
C PHE A 650 -43.15 -18.20 35.05
N LEU A 651 -44.19 -17.52 34.58
CA LEU A 651 -45.27 -18.03 33.72
C LEU A 651 -45.47 -17.20 32.45
N SER A 652 -44.71 -16.13 32.24
CA SER A 652 -44.74 -15.34 31.00
C SER A 652 -43.69 -15.86 30.01
N ASN A 653 -44.12 -16.14 28.79
CA ASN A 653 -43.16 -16.33 27.69
C ASN A 653 -42.47 -14.98 27.43
N LYS A 654 -41.13 -14.91 27.51
CA LYS A 654 -40.39 -13.74 27.01
C LYS A 654 -40.71 -13.56 25.51
N HIS A 655 -40.95 -12.34 25.08
CA HIS A 655 -41.29 -12.00 23.70
C HIS A 655 -40.03 -11.83 22.85
N TYR A 656 -39.60 -12.95 22.29
CA TYR A 656 -38.57 -13.02 21.25
C TYR A 656 -38.97 -12.19 20.02
N LYS A 657 -38.10 -11.26 19.63
CA LYS A 657 -38.26 -10.25 18.58
C LYS A 657 -37.04 -10.20 17.67
N LYS A 658 -37.20 -9.72 16.44
CA LYS A 658 -36.08 -9.30 15.59
C LYS A 658 -35.74 -7.82 15.81
N LEU A 659 -34.54 -7.38 15.44
CA LEU A 659 -34.14 -5.97 15.58
C LEU A 659 -34.94 -5.06 14.64
N ASN A 660 -35.24 -5.52 13.42
CA ASN A 660 -36.19 -4.85 12.52
C ASN A 660 -37.68 -4.92 12.97
N GLU A 661 -38.01 -5.67 14.02
CA GLU A 661 -39.37 -5.69 14.60
C GLU A 661 -39.56 -4.69 15.76
N LEU A 662 -38.49 -4.05 16.27
CA LEU A 662 -38.59 -3.14 17.43
C LEU A 662 -39.42 -1.89 17.13
N GLY A 663 -39.33 -1.35 15.91
CA GLY A 663 -40.18 -0.27 15.42
C GLY A 663 -41.68 -0.60 15.32
N ASN A 664 -42.08 -1.85 15.63
CA ASN A 664 -43.48 -2.27 15.72
C ASN A 664 -43.94 -2.49 17.18
N ILE A 665 -43.17 -2.02 18.17
CA ILE A 665 -43.46 -2.19 19.61
C ILE A 665 -43.86 -0.82 20.20
N SER A 666 -45.13 -0.69 20.58
CA SER A 666 -45.68 0.55 21.13
C SER A 666 -45.01 1.01 22.42
N GLU A 667 -44.55 0.07 23.25
CA GLU A 667 -43.87 0.29 24.51
C GLU A 667 -42.43 0.81 24.32
N MET A 668 -41.85 0.60 23.14
CA MET A 668 -40.58 1.21 22.71
C MET A 668 -40.80 2.49 21.88
N GLU A 669 -42.04 3.00 21.87
CA GLU A 669 -42.51 4.20 21.16
C GLU A 669 -42.53 4.07 19.62
N ASN A 670 -42.41 2.85 19.10
CA ASN A 670 -42.34 2.50 17.67
C ASN A 670 -41.07 2.99 16.96
N ASP A 671 -40.00 3.29 17.72
CA ASP A 671 -38.71 3.66 17.15
C ASP A 671 -37.99 2.43 16.56
N PRO A 672 -37.53 2.45 15.29
CA PRO A 672 -36.77 1.37 14.69
C PRO A 672 -35.39 1.20 15.33
N TYR A 673 -34.79 0.01 15.20
CA TYR A 673 -33.37 -0.17 15.49
C TYR A 673 -32.53 0.66 14.50
N LEU A 674 -31.55 1.39 15.02
CA LEU A 674 -30.62 2.22 14.25
C LEU A 674 -29.19 1.81 14.60
N ILE A 675 -28.36 1.64 13.56
CA ILE A 675 -26.93 1.37 13.71
C ILE A 675 -26.22 2.72 13.86
N ASN A 676 -25.75 3.02 15.08
CA ASN A 676 -25.00 4.23 15.41
C ASN A 676 -23.66 3.86 16.06
N HIS A 677 -22.64 4.69 15.87
CA HIS A 677 -21.34 4.52 16.52
C HIS A 677 -21.50 4.78 18.02
N VAL A 678 -21.49 3.72 18.83
CA VAL A 678 -21.59 3.78 20.30
C VAL A 678 -20.38 3.16 20.96
N TYR A 679 -19.95 3.72 22.09
CA TYR A 679 -18.85 3.20 22.89
C TYR A 679 -19.29 3.08 24.35
N GLY A 680 -19.56 1.85 24.79
CA GLY A 680 -20.34 1.65 26.01
C GLY A 680 -21.77 2.20 25.83
N PHE A 681 -22.18 3.12 26.69
CA PHE A 681 -23.55 3.65 26.70
C PHE A 681 -23.74 4.88 25.80
N GLN A 682 -22.66 5.57 25.45
CA GLN A 682 -22.71 6.87 24.77
C GLN A 682 -22.44 6.74 23.29
N ARG A 683 -23.06 7.62 22.50
CA ARG A 683 -22.79 7.77 21.08
C ARG A 683 -21.53 8.60 20.85
N VAL A 684 -20.69 8.15 19.93
CA VAL A 684 -19.44 8.82 19.54
C VAL A 684 -19.73 9.79 18.39
N GLU A 685 -20.27 10.96 18.74
CA GLU A 685 -20.40 12.10 17.83
C GLU A 685 -19.13 12.95 17.92
N LEU A 686 -18.53 13.33 16.77
CA LEU A 686 -17.39 14.26 16.78
C LEU A 686 -17.90 15.70 16.98
N PRO A 687 -17.20 16.54 17.76
CA PRO A 687 -17.55 17.94 17.89
C PRO A 687 -17.32 18.72 16.58
N GLU A 688 -18.21 19.69 16.29
CA GLU A 688 -18.09 20.66 15.17
C GLU A 688 -17.06 21.77 15.43
#